data_AF-A0A4Z0A0D3-F1
#
_entry.id   AF-A0A4Z0A0D3-F1
#
_cell.length_a   1.000
_cell.length_b   1.000
_cell.length_c   1.000
_cell.angle_alpha   90.00
_cell.angle_beta   90.00
_cell.angle_gamma   90.00
#
_symmetry.space_group_name_H-M   'P 1'
#
loop_
_entity.id
_entity.type
_entity.pdbx_description
1 polymer ?
#
loop_
_entity_poly.entity_id
_entity_poly.type
_entity_poly.pdbx_seq_one_letter_code
_entity_poly.pdbx_strand_id
1 'polypeptide(L)'
;MSGFFSRSSAPQQTPPRGGPSPYSRLPDPSQQSISSLPPRGGSRPVPPRYSDSPSYEKHSHEQPRHGGGGGGTFRVVSAPSDAYALTNCIVVNSGDFSDGEHVLVKGAFPATVRSDNTGKIERGSIGFGAMQRQWMGLSLTGDSVTVARLPSQPDPSAPAFLQDIAVEVGFLRRGHEIAEQFSADDMARVFVKAYAGVLFNVGQVFAFEYHGQNLKATVKSVALLELADEQRRGSRGGGAPQNLGIVMEKTDVTFMKDPSSAIKIKSSAKRAAPNAILAPNFKFEDMGIGGLDSEFSNIFRRAFASRVFPPGLVEKLGIQHVKGILLHGPPGTGKTLMARQIGKMLNAREPKIVNGPEILNKYVGASEENIRKLFADAEKEFKEKGDESGLHIIIFDELDAVFKQRGSTNSGTGVGDTVVNQLLSKMDGVDQLNNILIIGMTNRLDMIDEALLRPGRLEVHMEISLPDEHGRCQILNIHTAKMRTNGVMDRDVSIQELAALTKNFSGAEIGGLVKSATSFAFNRHVKVGTMAGISDDVENLRVNRNDFMNALEEVHPAFGVSEEELQQVVQNGIIHYDPIIDVNVTKDVPFEFWLISSPGTPEDWPTVCRARTGKTALAATIAQASTFPFIKLITPDNMIGFSENQKIQSISKVFADSYKSPMSVIVIDNIERLLDWTPVGPRFSNAVLQSLMVLMAKRPPKGRRLLVIATTSLRPMLTELGLSSFDSELHVPPITRLRGLEHVIEAVELFPRSKDRARAIAMLQQAGFKDGDVGENNRLSIGVKKLLSIVEMARQEPEAVAERLTKFTRASNIMSLTNYAIAGIGNVGAFVAEELLNLKQSGKVKDVVILSRSATKNKAVEKLVTQGARVATVDYSSQDALNSGSQAAGVRLFVPSEFGIPNDTPKGGPLLKKYQAHGALKDLGLPYVLVYNGAFTDFIFSPPLGLDIGSGKISYGADGNAPVSFTSRRDVTRFLAHVLTTLPLEKLQWNTLRIEGDRVSFNEIVRQYEAKTGKKLEVQLRSIEELEAALKANPQDFSSVLHLTWAQGDGVVGKPEEVSNSLWPEWNPKKVIEFIAP
;
A
#
# COMPACT_ATOMS: atom_id res chain seq x y z
N MET A 1 -9.63 -18.95 -59.67
CA MET A 1 -8.62 -19.97 -60.04
C MET A 1 -8.61 -21.04 -58.96
N SER A 2 -8.46 -22.32 -59.34
CA SER A 2 -8.02 -23.53 -58.56
C SER A 2 -8.07 -23.50 -57.01
N GLY A 3 -8.59 -24.51 -56.29
CA GLY A 3 -9.10 -25.85 -56.66
C GLY A 3 -8.33 -26.98 -55.95
N PHE A 4 -9.08 -28.00 -55.45
CA PHE A 4 -8.62 -29.22 -54.72
C PHE A 4 -8.09 -28.99 -53.29
N PHE A 5 -8.35 -29.86 -52.29
CA PHE A 5 -8.64 -31.31 -52.34
C PHE A 5 -10.02 -31.78 -51.86
N SER A 6 -10.38 -33.01 -52.25
CA SER A 6 -11.57 -33.77 -51.85
C SER A 6 -11.22 -35.25 -51.66
N ARG A 7 -11.86 -35.92 -50.68
CA ARG A 7 -12.20 -37.37 -50.59
C ARG A 7 -12.96 -37.58 -49.26
N SER A 8 -14.20 -38.07 -49.12
CA SER A 8 -15.16 -38.90 -49.89
C SER A 8 -15.22 -40.39 -49.50
N SER A 9 -16.28 -40.79 -48.80
CA SER A 9 -16.97 -42.09 -48.92
C SER A 9 -18.42 -41.97 -48.41
N ALA A 10 -19.35 -42.77 -48.94
CA ALA A 10 -20.80 -42.49 -49.03
C ALA A 10 -21.62 -43.84 -49.08
N PRO A 11 -22.90 -43.94 -49.55
CA PRO A 11 -24.17 -43.40 -49.00
C PRO A 11 -25.42 -44.35 -49.10
N GLN A 12 -26.66 -43.81 -48.91
CA GLN A 12 -27.99 -44.26 -49.45
C GLN A 12 -28.68 -45.54 -48.82
N GLN A 13 -30.02 -45.77 -48.78
CA GLN A 13 -31.24 -45.03 -49.21
C GLN A 13 -32.60 -45.54 -48.60
N THR A 14 -33.55 -44.62 -48.33
CA THR A 14 -35.06 -44.68 -48.44
C THR A 14 -36.05 -45.37 -47.44
N PRO A 15 -37.32 -44.84 -47.29
CA PRO A 15 -38.40 -45.20 -46.30
C PRO A 15 -39.65 -45.87 -46.99
N PRO A 16 -40.98 -45.71 -46.65
CA PRO A 16 -41.75 -45.16 -45.49
C PRO A 16 -43.07 -45.93 -45.04
N ARG A 17 -43.76 -45.53 -43.95
CA ARG A 17 -45.26 -45.31 -43.81
C ARG A 17 -45.82 -45.10 -42.38
N GLY A 18 -46.76 -44.13 -42.20
CA GLY A 18 -48.09 -44.40 -41.60
C GLY A 18 -48.57 -43.81 -40.23
N GLY A 19 -49.32 -42.70 -40.24
CA GLY A 19 -50.63 -42.59 -39.52
C GLY A 19 -50.75 -41.88 -38.14
N PRO A 20 -51.87 -41.16 -37.80
CA PRO A 20 -51.96 -40.32 -36.57
C PRO A 20 -53.24 -40.40 -35.66
N SER A 21 -53.09 -40.11 -34.36
CA SER A 21 -54.05 -39.39 -33.43
C SER A 21 -55.47 -40.00 -33.15
N PRO A 22 -56.37 -39.36 -32.34
CA PRO A 22 -56.43 -39.32 -30.85
C PRO A 22 -57.79 -39.78 -30.22
N TYR A 23 -57.92 -39.88 -28.87
CA TYR A 23 -59.02 -39.34 -28.01
C TYR A 23 -59.09 -39.94 -26.57
N SER A 24 -59.82 -39.26 -25.68
CA SER A 24 -60.00 -39.49 -24.22
C SER A 24 -61.09 -40.49 -23.82
N ARG A 25 -61.01 -41.08 -22.59
CA ARG A 25 -62.06 -41.07 -21.53
C ARG A 25 -61.76 -41.97 -20.30
N LEU A 26 -62.46 -41.65 -19.21
CA LEU A 26 -62.64 -42.28 -17.88
C LEU A 26 -62.78 -43.82 -17.86
N PRO A 27 -62.57 -44.48 -16.69
CA PRO A 27 -63.72 -44.81 -15.83
C PRO A 27 -63.50 -44.73 -14.28
N ASP A 28 -64.63 -44.81 -13.59
CA ASP A 28 -64.91 -44.98 -12.14
C ASP A 28 -65.80 -46.26 -12.01
N PRO A 29 -66.31 -46.80 -10.87
CA PRO A 29 -65.89 -46.85 -9.45
C PRO A 29 -65.84 -48.32 -8.87
N SER A 30 -65.90 -48.46 -7.53
CA SER A 30 -66.49 -49.57 -6.72
C SER A 30 -65.51 -50.54 -5.99
N GLN A 31 -65.51 -50.55 -4.63
CA GLN A 31 -66.20 -51.47 -3.67
C GLN A 31 -65.34 -52.72 -3.29
N GLN A 32 -65.38 -53.33 -2.08
CA GLN A 32 -66.47 -53.46 -1.10
C GLN A 32 -66.02 -53.93 0.32
N SER A 33 -66.97 -53.94 1.28
CA SER A 33 -67.05 -54.75 2.54
C SER A 33 -66.37 -54.18 3.83
N ILE A 34 -66.73 -54.50 5.11
CA ILE A 34 -67.96 -55.07 5.76
C ILE A 34 -67.95 -54.85 7.32
N SER A 35 -69.13 -54.82 7.99
CA SER A 35 -69.41 -54.99 9.47
C SER A 35 -68.87 -53.95 10.48
N SER A 36 -69.47 -53.66 11.67
CA SER A 36 -70.76 -54.03 12.33
C SER A 36 -71.20 -52.99 13.41
N LEU A 37 -72.37 -53.17 14.05
CA LEU A 37 -73.20 -52.20 14.82
C LEU A 37 -73.00 -52.21 16.39
N PRO A 38 -73.72 -51.39 17.23
CA PRO A 38 -73.24 -50.76 18.49
C PRO A 38 -73.87 -51.35 19.79
N PRO A 39 -73.83 -50.71 21.01
CA PRO A 39 -74.89 -49.73 21.42
C PRO A 39 -74.63 -48.74 22.63
N ARG A 40 -75.59 -47.80 22.87
CA ARG A 40 -76.05 -47.16 24.16
C ARG A 40 -75.04 -46.39 25.07
N GLY A 41 -75.43 -45.45 25.97
CA GLY A 41 -76.71 -44.75 26.25
C GLY A 41 -76.88 -44.27 27.73
N GLY A 42 -77.37 -43.04 27.96
CA GLY A 42 -77.82 -42.46 29.28
C GLY A 42 -76.71 -41.85 30.19
N SER A 43 -76.95 -40.97 31.18
CA SER A 43 -78.09 -40.06 31.54
C SER A 43 -77.67 -39.06 32.67
N ARG A 44 -78.40 -37.94 32.86
CA ARG A 44 -78.26 -36.85 33.90
C ARG A 44 -78.43 -37.36 35.38
N PRO A 45 -78.41 -36.56 36.51
CA PRO A 45 -78.33 -35.06 36.72
C PRO A 45 -77.53 -34.47 37.96
N VAL A 46 -77.14 -33.15 37.92
CA VAL A 46 -77.47 -31.97 38.83
C VAL A 46 -77.37 -32.08 40.41
N PRO A 47 -77.25 -31.00 41.26
CA PRO A 47 -76.70 -29.60 41.27
C PRO A 47 -75.57 -29.43 42.37
N PRO A 48 -75.53 -28.50 43.39
CA PRO A 48 -75.86 -27.04 43.54
C PRO A 48 -74.84 -26.12 44.32
N ARG A 49 -75.07 -24.77 44.27
CA ARG A 49 -74.91 -23.73 45.35
C ARG A 49 -73.49 -23.33 45.86
N TYR A 50 -73.20 -22.16 46.44
CA TYR A 50 -73.85 -20.86 46.82
C TYR A 50 -72.69 -19.80 46.84
N SER A 51 -72.81 -18.45 46.89
CA SER A 51 -73.71 -17.41 46.30
C SER A 51 -73.12 -16.01 46.60
N ASP A 52 -73.65 -14.93 46.00
CA ASP A 52 -74.23 -13.75 46.72
C ASP A 52 -74.58 -12.57 45.79
N SER A 53 -75.44 -11.67 46.26
CA SER A 53 -75.92 -10.44 45.58
C SER A 53 -76.37 -9.43 46.63
N PRO A 54 -76.45 -8.12 46.30
CA PRO A 54 -77.80 -7.55 46.25
C PRO A 54 -78.04 -6.45 45.18
N SER A 55 -79.11 -6.66 44.41
CA SER A 55 -80.13 -5.68 43.94
C SER A 55 -79.85 -4.17 43.82
N TYR A 56 -80.18 -3.62 42.64
CA TYR A 56 -81.16 -2.52 42.55
C TYR A 56 -82.08 -2.66 41.31
N GLU A 57 -83.20 -1.94 41.31
CA GLU A 57 -84.41 -2.12 40.49
C GLU A 57 -84.27 -1.64 39.03
N LYS A 58 -84.69 -2.35 37.98
CA LYS A 58 -86.04 -2.82 37.54
C LYS A 58 -86.88 -1.72 36.84
N HIS A 59 -86.95 -1.75 35.50
CA HIS A 59 -88.16 -1.36 34.77
C HIS A 59 -88.40 -2.15 33.47
N SER A 60 -89.48 -2.94 33.52
CA SER A 60 -90.36 -3.36 32.40
C SER A 60 -89.75 -3.95 31.12
N HIS A 61 -89.60 -5.28 31.13
CA HIS A 61 -89.69 -6.13 29.94
C HIS A 61 -91.14 -6.19 29.44
N GLU A 62 -91.39 -5.96 28.15
CA GLU A 62 -92.42 -6.73 27.43
C GLU A 62 -91.89 -8.14 27.13
N GLN A 63 -92.80 -9.11 27.05
CA GLN A 63 -92.51 -10.51 26.74
C GLN A 63 -92.54 -10.79 25.21
N PRO A 64 -92.01 -11.92 24.74
CA PRO A 64 -91.42 -12.01 23.41
C PRO A 64 -92.42 -12.26 22.28
N ARG A 65 -91.99 -11.97 21.05
CA ARG A 65 -92.53 -12.60 19.84
C ARG A 65 -91.45 -13.43 19.15
N HIS A 66 -91.85 -14.62 18.69
CA HIS A 66 -91.00 -15.56 17.96
C HIS A 66 -90.36 -14.94 16.71
N GLY A 67 -89.10 -15.32 16.45
CA GLY A 67 -88.43 -15.14 15.17
C GLY A 67 -87.42 -16.26 14.97
N GLY A 68 -87.81 -17.32 14.24
CA GLY A 68 -86.88 -18.37 13.83
C GLY A 68 -85.92 -17.88 12.75
N GLY A 69 -84.77 -18.55 12.60
CA GLY A 69 -83.77 -18.19 11.58
C GLY A 69 -84.37 -18.22 10.17
N GLY A 70 -84.41 -17.05 9.52
CA GLY A 70 -85.03 -16.85 8.21
C GLY A 70 -84.03 -16.37 7.16
N GLY A 71 -83.58 -17.29 6.31
CA GLY A 71 -83.08 -16.98 4.98
C GLY A 71 -84.16 -17.31 3.95
N GLY A 72 -84.32 -16.46 2.93
CA GLY A 72 -85.38 -16.59 1.91
C GLY A 72 -84.82 -16.80 0.50
N THR A 73 -85.68 -17.24 -0.42
CA THR A 73 -85.37 -17.31 -1.85
C THR A 73 -85.98 -16.10 -2.56
N PHE A 74 -85.16 -15.36 -3.29
CA PHE A 74 -85.53 -14.10 -3.95
C PHE A 74 -85.28 -14.16 -5.45
N ARG A 75 -86.09 -13.45 -6.24
CA ARG A 75 -85.91 -13.35 -7.70
C ARG A 75 -84.81 -12.35 -8.06
N VAL A 76 -83.92 -12.73 -8.97
CA VAL A 76 -82.86 -11.83 -9.48
C VAL A 76 -83.45 -10.81 -10.45
N VAL A 77 -83.23 -9.52 -10.20
CA VAL A 77 -83.53 -8.42 -11.13
C VAL A 77 -82.29 -7.53 -11.32
N SER A 78 -82.33 -6.61 -12.29
CA SER A 78 -81.24 -5.63 -12.47
C SER A 78 -81.37 -4.48 -11.48
N ALA A 79 -80.25 -3.87 -11.12
CA ALA A 79 -80.25 -2.66 -10.28
C ALA A 79 -81.13 -1.53 -10.91
N PRO A 80 -81.82 -0.69 -10.10
CA PRO A 80 -82.79 0.30 -10.60
C PRO A 80 -82.21 1.48 -11.38
N SER A 81 -80.91 1.75 -11.19
CA SER A 81 -80.10 2.78 -11.85
C SER A 81 -78.61 2.44 -11.75
N ASP A 82 -77.79 3.07 -12.58
CA ASP A 82 -76.33 2.90 -12.56
C ASP A 82 -75.70 3.39 -11.25
N ALA A 83 -76.28 4.43 -10.64
CA ALA A 83 -75.84 4.94 -9.33
C ALA A 83 -75.90 3.84 -8.26
N TYR A 84 -76.95 3.01 -8.23
CA TYR A 84 -77.01 1.85 -7.34
C TYR A 84 -75.95 0.79 -7.70
N ALA A 85 -75.69 0.55 -8.98
CA ALA A 85 -74.70 -0.43 -9.43
C ALA A 85 -73.25 -0.08 -9.01
N LEU A 86 -72.95 1.20 -8.81
CA LEU A 86 -71.64 1.69 -8.33
C LEU A 86 -71.45 1.54 -6.81
N THR A 87 -72.53 1.45 -6.02
CA THR A 87 -72.45 1.34 -4.55
C THR A 87 -71.89 0.00 -4.04
N ASN A 88 -71.79 -1.01 -4.92
CA ASN A 88 -71.47 -2.40 -4.57
C ASN A 88 -72.41 -3.02 -3.49
N CYS A 89 -73.56 -2.41 -3.21
CA CYS A 89 -74.64 -3.01 -2.44
C CYS A 89 -75.59 -3.83 -3.34
N ILE A 90 -76.30 -4.80 -2.77
CA ILE A 90 -77.49 -5.38 -3.43
C ILE A 90 -78.70 -4.52 -3.07
N VAL A 91 -79.59 -4.26 -4.03
CA VAL A 91 -80.73 -3.36 -3.83
C VAL A 91 -81.99 -4.17 -3.54
N VAL A 92 -82.74 -3.80 -2.50
CA VAL A 92 -83.92 -4.56 -2.04
C VAL A 92 -85.11 -3.64 -1.75
N ASN A 93 -86.31 -4.20 -1.64
CA ASN A 93 -87.45 -3.47 -1.09
C ASN A 93 -87.27 -3.25 0.43
N SER A 94 -87.58 -2.05 0.93
CA SER A 94 -87.43 -1.68 2.35
C SER A 94 -88.28 -2.50 3.34
N GLY A 95 -89.20 -3.33 2.85
CA GLY A 95 -89.96 -4.29 3.66
C GLY A 95 -89.28 -5.64 3.88
N ASP A 96 -88.24 -5.99 3.10
CA ASP A 96 -87.64 -7.34 3.11
C ASP A 96 -86.40 -7.42 4.02
N PHE A 97 -85.53 -6.39 3.97
CA PHE A 97 -84.32 -6.24 4.80
C PHE A 97 -84.11 -4.77 5.17
N SER A 98 -83.34 -4.53 6.23
CA SER A 98 -82.94 -3.18 6.63
C SER A 98 -81.78 -2.62 5.80
N ASP A 99 -81.72 -1.30 5.66
CA ASP A 99 -80.63 -0.61 4.96
C ASP A 99 -79.30 -0.78 5.74
N GLY A 100 -78.22 -1.12 5.03
CA GLY A 100 -76.92 -1.41 5.65
C GLY A 100 -76.77 -2.82 6.24
N GLU A 101 -77.80 -3.67 6.18
CA GLU A 101 -77.73 -5.05 6.66
C GLU A 101 -76.76 -5.90 5.82
N HIS A 102 -76.02 -6.82 6.45
CA HIS A 102 -75.13 -7.74 5.73
C HIS A 102 -75.80 -9.09 5.49
N VAL A 103 -75.67 -9.62 4.28
CA VAL A 103 -76.27 -10.90 3.89
C VAL A 103 -75.29 -11.77 3.10
N LEU A 104 -75.60 -13.06 3.03
CA LEU A 104 -74.84 -14.09 2.33
C LEU A 104 -75.70 -14.68 1.20
N VAL A 105 -75.34 -14.39 -0.04
CA VAL A 105 -76.02 -14.84 -1.27
C VAL A 105 -75.45 -16.18 -1.73
N LYS A 106 -76.32 -17.13 -2.12
CA LYS A 106 -75.95 -18.52 -2.50
C LYS A 106 -75.10 -19.24 -1.43
N GLY A 107 -75.16 -18.82 -0.16
CA GLY A 107 -74.36 -19.38 0.93
C GLY A 107 -72.84 -19.15 0.84
N ALA A 108 -72.35 -18.33 -0.10
CA ALA A 108 -70.91 -18.15 -0.37
C ALA A 108 -70.49 -16.72 -0.73
N PHE A 109 -71.39 -15.87 -1.23
CA PHE A 109 -71.09 -14.53 -1.70
C PHE A 109 -71.69 -13.48 -0.76
N PRO A 110 -70.90 -12.91 0.17
CA PRO A 110 -71.40 -11.93 1.11
C PRO A 110 -71.55 -10.55 0.45
N ALA A 111 -72.58 -9.80 0.83
CA ALA A 111 -72.90 -8.49 0.29
C ALA A 111 -73.63 -7.61 1.32
N THR A 112 -73.52 -6.28 1.20
CA THR A 112 -74.31 -5.31 1.96
C THR A 112 -75.60 -4.97 1.22
N VAL A 113 -76.71 -4.87 1.95
CA VAL A 113 -78.03 -4.47 1.48
C VAL A 113 -78.15 -2.94 1.40
N ARG A 114 -78.85 -2.46 0.37
CA ARG A 114 -79.33 -1.07 0.29
C ARG A 114 -80.82 -1.01 -0.07
N SER A 115 -81.60 -0.16 0.57
CA SER A 115 -83.02 0.01 0.26
C SER A 115 -83.25 0.78 -1.06
N ASP A 116 -84.20 0.31 -1.86
CA ASP A 116 -84.65 1.02 -3.06
C ASP A 116 -85.57 2.20 -2.70
N ASN A 117 -85.09 3.41 -2.99
CA ASN A 117 -85.87 4.65 -2.82
C ASN A 117 -86.65 5.02 -4.10
N THR A 118 -86.52 4.24 -5.19
CA THR A 118 -87.18 4.50 -6.48
C THR A 118 -88.47 3.71 -6.69
N GLY A 119 -88.76 2.73 -5.82
CA GLY A 119 -89.98 1.91 -5.88
C GLY A 119 -90.04 0.96 -7.09
N LYS A 120 -88.91 0.70 -7.74
CA LYS A 120 -88.82 -0.21 -8.91
C LYS A 120 -88.60 -1.66 -8.51
N ILE A 121 -88.18 -1.94 -7.28
CA ILE A 121 -87.98 -3.29 -6.76
C ILE A 121 -89.20 -3.77 -5.98
N GLU A 122 -89.87 -4.78 -6.53
CA GLU A 122 -90.97 -5.50 -5.88
C GLU A 122 -90.46 -6.35 -4.71
N ARG A 123 -91.29 -6.55 -3.68
CA ARG A 123 -90.96 -7.44 -2.55
C ARG A 123 -90.72 -8.87 -3.02
N GLY A 124 -89.72 -9.53 -2.47
CA GLY A 124 -89.26 -10.84 -2.92
C GLY A 124 -88.34 -10.80 -4.16
N SER A 125 -87.92 -9.63 -4.62
CA SER A 125 -86.92 -9.47 -5.67
C SER A 125 -85.71 -8.65 -5.20
N ILE A 126 -84.53 -8.94 -5.76
CA ILE A 126 -83.26 -8.29 -5.40
C ILE A 126 -82.56 -7.80 -6.68
N GLY A 127 -82.23 -6.52 -6.69
CA GLY A 127 -81.50 -5.84 -7.75
C GLY A 127 -79.99 -6.00 -7.60
N PHE A 128 -79.36 -6.62 -8.60
CA PHE A 128 -77.90 -6.79 -8.66
C PHE A 128 -77.28 -5.92 -9.77
N GLY A 129 -76.16 -5.28 -9.47
CA GLY A 129 -75.32 -4.57 -10.45
C GLY A 129 -74.60 -5.54 -11.40
N ALA A 130 -74.20 -5.06 -12.59
CA ALA A 130 -73.63 -5.92 -13.63
C ALA A 130 -72.36 -6.68 -13.19
N MET A 131 -71.45 -6.02 -12.46
CA MET A 131 -70.21 -6.64 -11.94
C MET A 131 -70.49 -7.67 -10.84
N GLN A 132 -71.44 -7.40 -9.93
CA GLN A 132 -71.86 -8.36 -8.91
C GLN A 132 -72.46 -9.63 -9.53
N ARG A 133 -73.31 -9.49 -10.57
CA ARG A 133 -73.86 -10.64 -11.30
C ARG A 133 -72.76 -11.45 -11.99
N GLN A 134 -71.74 -10.79 -12.54
CA GLN A 134 -70.58 -11.47 -13.12
C GLN A 134 -69.78 -12.24 -12.06
N TRP A 135 -69.58 -11.67 -10.87
CA TRP A 135 -68.86 -12.31 -9.77
C TRP A 135 -69.62 -13.49 -9.14
N MET A 136 -70.94 -13.34 -8.93
CA MET A 136 -71.81 -14.34 -8.30
C MET A 136 -72.39 -15.39 -9.29
N GLY A 137 -72.09 -15.26 -10.58
CA GLY A 137 -72.64 -16.11 -11.65
C GLY A 137 -74.17 -16.08 -11.68
N LEU A 138 -74.76 -14.90 -11.86
CA LEU A 138 -76.22 -14.69 -11.87
C LEU A 138 -76.71 -14.24 -13.25
N SER A 139 -77.82 -14.81 -13.71
CA SER A 139 -78.53 -14.33 -14.91
C SER A 139 -79.76 -13.50 -14.55
N LEU A 140 -80.15 -12.58 -15.44
CA LEU A 140 -81.43 -11.86 -15.33
C LEU A 140 -82.63 -12.72 -15.80
N THR A 141 -82.37 -13.81 -16.51
CA THR A 141 -83.41 -14.68 -17.08
C THR A 141 -83.80 -15.79 -16.11
N GLY A 142 -84.77 -15.52 -15.23
CA GLY A 142 -85.47 -16.54 -14.43
C GLY A 142 -84.69 -17.11 -13.24
N ASP A 143 -83.52 -16.54 -12.91
CA ASP A 143 -82.68 -17.01 -11.80
C ASP A 143 -83.24 -16.57 -10.43
N SER A 144 -83.06 -17.41 -9.41
CA SER A 144 -83.50 -17.13 -8.04
C SER A 144 -82.43 -17.56 -7.04
N VAL A 145 -82.24 -16.74 -6.00
CA VAL A 145 -81.11 -16.85 -5.08
C VAL A 145 -81.56 -16.99 -3.64
N THR A 146 -80.93 -17.91 -2.93
CA THR A 146 -81.04 -17.99 -1.47
C THR A 146 -80.21 -16.87 -0.83
N VAL A 147 -80.81 -16.13 0.09
CA VAL A 147 -80.17 -15.05 0.84
C VAL A 147 -80.39 -15.29 2.32
N ALA A 148 -79.28 -15.43 3.07
CA ALA A 148 -79.26 -15.58 4.52
C ALA A 148 -78.69 -14.32 5.17
N ARG A 149 -79.22 -13.91 6.32
CA ARG A 149 -78.69 -12.79 7.11
C ARG A 149 -77.37 -13.17 7.77
N LEU A 150 -76.39 -12.27 7.74
CA LEU A 150 -75.16 -12.42 8.53
C LEU A 150 -75.39 -11.82 9.93
N PRO A 151 -74.82 -12.41 11.00
CA PRO A 151 -74.95 -11.87 12.35
C PRO A 151 -74.19 -10.55 12.47
N SER A 152 -74.77 -9.62 13.24
CA SER A 152 -74.15 -8.34 13.60
C SER A 152 -73.34 -8.48 14.90
N GLN A 153 -72.42 -7.55 15.14
CA GLN A 153 -71.67 -7.50 16.40
C GLN A 153 -72.65 -7.27 17.59
N PRO A 154 -72.43 -7.90 18.75
CA PRO A 154 -71.18 -8.51 19.23
C PRO A 154 -71.02 -10.03 18.99
N ASP A 155 -71.75 -10.65 18.06
CA ASP A 155 -71.60 -12.09 17.79
C ASP A 155 -70.16 -12.45 17.34
N PRO A 156 -69.51 -13.48 17.92
CA PRO A 156 -68.17 -13.93 17.50
C PRO A 156 -68.04 -14.34 16.02
N SER A 157 -69.16 -14.68 15.38
CA SER A 157 -69.23 -15.06 13.95
C SER A 157 -69.56 -13.89 13.02
N ALA A 158 -69.74 -12.67 13.55
CA ALA A 158 -69.96 -11.46 12.76
C ALA A 158 -68.73 -11.09 11.93
N PRO A 159 -68.88 -10.41 10.77
CA PRO A 159 -67.75 -9.92 9.98
C PRO A 159 -66.89 -8.94 10.79
N ALA A 160 -65.57 -9.07 10.68
CA ALA A 160 -64.62 -8.15 11.29
C ALA A 160 -64.44 -6.88 10.44
N PHE A 161 -63.95 -5.80 11.06
CA PHE A 161 -63.61 -4.57 10.35
C PHE A 161 -62.24 -4.68 9.67
N LEU A 162 -62.05 -3.91 8.60
CA LEU A 162 -60.81 -3.91 7.82
C LEU A 162 -59.80 -2.90 8.36
N GLN A 163 -58.56 -3.35 8.52
CA GLN A 163 -57.40 -2.49 8.71
C GLN A 163 -56.81 -2.07 7.35
N ASP A 164 -56.69 -3.01 6.41
CA ASP A 164 -56.11 -2.78 5.08
C ASP A 164 -56.91 -3.55 4.00
N ILE A 165 -57.03 -2.97 2.81
CA ILE A 165 -57.63 -3.62 1.64
C ILE A 165 -56.82 -3.30 0.39
N ALA A 166 -56.38 -4.35 -0.33
CA ALA A 166 -55.65 -4.20 -1.59
C ALA A 166 -56.57 -4.45 -2.78
N VAL A 167 -56.69 -3.45 -3.66
CA VAL A 167 -57.62 -3.42 -4.79
C VAL A 167 -56.85 -3.24 -6.09
N GLU A 168 -56.95 -4.21 -7.00
CA GLU A 168 -56.46 -4.12 -8.38
C GLU A 168 -57.46 -3.38 -9.25
N VAL A 169 -56.99 -2.41 -10.04
CA VAL A 169 -57.84 -1.52 -10.85
C VAL A 169 -57.35 -1.47 -12.29
N GLY A 170 -58.30 -1.49 -13.23
CA GLY A 170 -58.09 -1.24 -14.65
C GLY A 170 -59.31 -0.62 -15.31
N PHE A 171 -59.19 -0.19 -16.56
CA PHE A 171 -60.34 0.36 -17.30
C PHE A 171 -61.44 -0.70 -17.52
N LEU A 172 -62.71 -0.32 -17.32
CA LEU A 172 -63.86 -1.23 -17.48
C LEU A 172 -64.03 -1.74 -18.92
N ARG A 173 -63.61 -0.95 -19.91
CA ARG A 173 -63.55 -1.35 -21.33
C ARG A 173 -62.10 -1.60 -21.73
N ARG A 174 -61.82 -2.77 -22.30
CA ARG A 174 -60.51 -3.10 -22.89
C ARG A 174 -60.22 -2.16 -24.07
N GLY A 175 -59.02 -1.59 -24.11
CA GLY A 175 -58.59 -0.64 -25.16
C GLY A 175 -59.09 0.80 -24.98
N HIS A 176 -59.72 1.14 -23.85
CA HIS A 176 -59.92 2.54 -23.48
C HIS A 176 -58.69 3.02 -22.71
N GLU A 177 -58.01 4.05 -23.22
CA GLU A 177 -56.79 4.61 -22.63
C GLU A 177 -56.95 6.12 -22.45
N ILE A 178 -56.56 6.60 -21.27
CA ILE A 178 -56.55 8.02 -20.91
C ILE A 178 -55.14 8.34 -20.44
N ALA A 179 -54.55 9.44 -20.92
CA ALA A 179 -53.17 9.82 -20.61
C ALA A 179 -52.99 10.40 -19.19
N GLU A 180 -54.11 10.74 -18.53
CA GLU A 180 -54.15 11.34 -17.19
C GLU A 180 -53.74 10.33 -16.11
N GLN A 181 -53.00 10.80 -15.10
CA GLN A 181 -52.51 9.97 -14.01
C GLN A 181 -53.50 9.94 -12.84
N PHE A 182 -53.85 8.75 -12.39
CA PHE A 182 -54.77 8.52 -11.30
C PHE A 182 -54.02 8.55 -9.96
N SER A 183 -54.38 9.45 -9.05
CA SER A 183 -53.71 9.58 -7.75
C SER A 183 -54.23 8.52 -6.76
N ALA A 184 -53.35 7.59 -6.33
CA ALA A 184 -53.74 6.52 -5.40
C ALA A 184 -54.28 7.05 -4.06
N ASP A 185 -53.68 8.13 -3.54
CA ASP A 185 -54.09 8.77 -2.28
C ASP A 185 -55.49 9.44 -2.39
N ASP A 186 -55.84 9.94 -3.58
CA ASP A 186 -57.16 10.53 -3.85
C ASP A 186 -58.22 9.45 -4.11
N MET A 187 -57.87 8.42 -4.90
CA MET A 187 -58.72 7.24 -5.08
C MET A 187 -59.03 6.59 -3.73
N ALA A 188 -58.06 6.46 -2.82
CA ALA A 188 -58.27 5.90 -1.48
C ALA A 188 -59.28 6.72 -0.67
N ARG A 189 -59.17 8.06 -0.70
CA ARG A 189 -60.14 8.96 -0.04
C ARG A 189 -61.54 8.86 -0.63
N VAL A 190 -61.66 8.77 -1.95
CA VAL A 190 -62.95 8.57 -2.64
C VAL A 190 -63.55 7.20 -2.30
N PHE A 191 -62.72 6.14 -2.29
CA PHE A 191 -63.14 4.78 -1.98
C PHE A 191 -63.69 4.66 -0.56
N VAL A 192 -62.94 5.11 0.45
CA VAL A 192 -63.39 5.05 1.85
C VAL A 192 -64.70 5.82 2.03
N LYS A 193 -64.84 7.00 1.40
CA LYS A 193 -66.07 7.78 1.45
C LYS A 193 -67.26 7.12 0.74
N ALA A 194 -67.03 6.38 -0.35
CA ALA A 194 -68.08 5.71 -1.12
C ALA A 194 -68.54 4.38 -0.51
N TYR A 195 -67.62 3.67 0.16
CA TYR A 195 -67.84 2.29 0.62
C TYR A 195 -67.71 2.09 2.14
N ALA A 196 -67.69 3.14 2.95
CA ALA A 196 -67.81 3.00 4.41
C ALA A 196 -69.07 2.19 4.78
N GLY A 197 -68.91 1.18 5.65
CA GLY A 197 -69.98 0.24 6.00
C GLY A 197 -70.31 -0.80 4.92
N VAL A 198 -69.62 -0.79 3.77
CA VAL A 198 -69.75 -1.86 2.77
C VAL A 198 -68.77 -2.98 3.08
N LEU A 199 -69.26 -4.20 2.91
CA LEU A 199 -68.54 -5.43 3.13
C LEU A 199 -67.85 -5.90 1.82
N PHE A 200 -66.61 -6.36 1.93
CA PHE A 200 -65.83 -6.89 0.82
C PHE A 200 -65.25 -8.27 1.12
N ASN A 201 -65.13 -9.09 0.07
CA ASN A 201 -64.51 -10.41 0.08
C ASN A 201 -63.31 -10.45 -0.89
N VAL A 202 -62.28 -11.24 -0.57
CA VAL A 202 -61.18 -11.52 -1.49
C VAL A 202 -61.69 -12.11 -2.81
N GLY A 203 -61.22 -11.58 -3.94
CA GLY A 203 -61.64 -11.96 -5.29
C GLY A 203 -62.92 -11.28 -5.79
N GLN A 204 -63.54 -10.38 -5.01
CA GLN A 204 -64.73 -9.65 -5.43
C GLN A 204 -64.42 -8.63 -6.53
N VAL A 205 -65.23 -8.65 -7.60
CA VAL A 205 -65.16 -7.72 -8.73
C VAL A 205 -66.31 -6.72 -8.65
N PHE A 206 -66.00 -5.43 -8.75
CA PHE A 206 -66.97 -4.33 -8.68
C PHE A 206 -66.58 -3.18 -9.62
N ALA A 207 -67.50 -2.23 -9.80
CA ALA A 207 -67.24 -1.00 -10.55
C ALA A 207 -66.96 0.14 -9.55
N PHE A 208 -65.88 0.89 -9.79
CA PHE A 208 -65.46 2.04 -8.99
C PHE A 208 -65.47 3.29 -9.87
N GLU A 209 -66.22 4.31 -9.48
CA GLU A 209 -66.22 5.61 -10.17
C GLU A 209 -65.15 6.54 -9.56
N TYR A 210 -64.33 7.13 -10.43
CA TYR A 210 -63.37 8.15 -10.04
C TYR A 210 -63.35 9.28 -11.10
N HIS A 211 -63.68 10.51 -10.68
CA HIS A 211 -63.84 11.68 -11.56
C HIS A 211 -64.65 11.42 -12.85
N GLY A 212 -65.79 10.71 -12.75
CA GLY A 212 -66.65 10.38 -13.89
C GLY A 212 -66.17 9.23 -14.77
N GLN A 213 -65.06 8.57 -14.41
CA GLN A 213 -64.55 7.38 -15.09
C GLN A 213 -64.89 6.11 -14.30
N ASN A 214 -65.55 5.16 -14.97
CA ASN A 214 -65.89 3.86 -14.40
C ASN A 214 -64.73 2.88 -14.60
N LEU A 215 -64.05 2.56 -13.51
CA LEU A 215 -62.95 1.60 -13.46
C LEU A 215 -63.47 0.24 -12.97
N LYS A 216 -62.88 -0.84 -13.47
CA LYS A 216 -63.09 -2.19 -12.95
C LYS A 216 -62.13 -2.41 -11.79
N ALA A 217 -62.66 -2.73 -10.63
CA ALA A 217 -61.90 -2.98 -9.41
C ALA A 217 -62.05 -4.44 -8.96
N THR A 218 -60.97 -5.04 -8.47
CA THR A 218 -60.92 -6.43 -7.98
C THR A 218 -60.17 -6.50 -6.65
N VAL A 219 -60.81 -7.01 -5.60
CA VAL A 219 -60.17 -7.17 -4.28
C VAL A 219 -59.14 -8.32 -4.33
N LYS A 220 -57.88 -8.06 -3.99
CA LYS A 220 -56.80 -9.06 -3.98
C LYS A 220 -56.49 -9.61 -2.61
N SER A 221 -56.44 -8.74 -1.60
CA SER A 221 -56.18 -9.12 -0.22
C SER A 221 -56.89 -8.17 0.73
N VAL A 222 -57.12 -8.66 1.94
CA VAL A 222 -57.91 -8.04 3.00
C VAL A 222 -57.20 -8.35 4.31
N ALA A 223 -56.92 -7.33 5.12
CA ALA A 223 -56.36 -7.49 6.47
C ALA A 223 -57.37 -6.99 7.49
N LEU A 224 -57.68 -7.84 8.48
CA LEU A 224 -58.66 -7.56 9.52
C LEU A 224 -58.02 -6.75 10.65
N LEU A 225 -58.75 -5.80 11.21
CA LEU A 225 -58.32 -5.10 12.42
C LEU A 225 -58.39 -6.06 13.61
N GLU A 226 -57.24 -6.42 14.16
CA GLU A 226 -57.18 -7.06 15.47
C GLU A 226 -57.53 -6.01 16.54
N LEU A 227 -58.78 -6.08 17.04
CA LEU A 227 -59.16 -5.37 18.26
C LEU A 227 -58.29 -5.89 19.41
N ALA A 228 -57.42 -5.02 19.91
CA ALA A 228 -56.56 -5.32 21.05
C ALA A 228 -57.39 -5.33 22.33
N ASP A 229 -57.90 -6.50 22.73
CA ASP A 229 -58.39 -6.78 24.08
C ASP A 229 -58.35 -8.29 24.40
N GLU A 230 -58.10 -8.61 25.67
CA GLU A 230 -57.58 -9.91 26.13
C GLU A 230 -58.57 -11.10 26.10
N GLN A 231 -59.76 -10.95 25.52
CA GLN A 231 -60.84 -11.96 25.61
C GLN A 231 -60.74 -13.13 24.60
N ARG A 232 -59.91 -13.05 23.55
CA ARG A 232 -59.81 -14.12 22.53
C ARG A 232 -59.08 -15.40 22.97
N ARG A 233 -58.58 -15.51 24.20
CA ARG A 233 -57.98 -16.76 24.72
C ARG A 233 -59.00 -17.82 25.17
N GLY A 234 -60.30 -17.52 25.19
CA GLY A 234 -61.32 -18.39 25.77
C GLY A 234 -62.01 -19.40 24.84
N SER A 235 -62.09 -19.16 23.51
CA SER A 235 -62.99 -19.94 22.64
C SER A 235 -62.30 -20.54 21.41
N ARG A 236 -62.04 -21.85 21.46
CA ARG A 236 -61.68 -22.68 20.29
C ARG A 236 -62.96 -23.20 19.64
N GLY A 237 -63.45 -22.52 18.61
CA GLY A 237 -64.52 -23.02 17.74
C GLY A 237 -65.21 -21.92 16.95
N GLY A 238 -65.10 -21.95 15.62
CA GLY A 238 -65.72 -20.97 14.72
C GLY A 238 -64.84 -19.74 14.45
N GLY A 239 -63.76 -19.92 13.70
CA GLY A 239 -62.98 -18.77 13.21
C GLY A 239 -63.78 -18.01 12.14
N ALA A 240 -63.96 -16.70 12.33
CA ALA A 240 -64.50 -15.82 11.30
C ALA A 240 -63.66 -15.93 10.01
N PRO A 241 -64.28 -15.92 8.81
CA PRO A 241 -63.58 -16.12 7.56
C PRO A 241 -62.54 -15.00 7.33
N GLN A 242 -61.26 -15.37 7.29
CA GLN A 242 -60.11 -14.44 7.15
C GLN A 242 -60.13 -13.61 5.85
N ASN A 243 -60.97 -13.98 4.88
CA ASN A 243 -61.07 -13.35 3.56
C ASN A 243 -62.15 -12.24 3.49
N LEU A 244 -62.85 -11.95 4.60
CA LEU A 244 -64.07 -11.14 4.64
C LEU A 244 -63.99 -10.02 5.68
N GLY A 245 -64.40 -8.79 5.32
CA GLY A 245 -64.70 -7.78 6.33
C GLY A 245 -65.28 -6.47 5.82
N ILE A 246 -65.53 -5.55 6.75
CA ILE A 246 -66.27 -4.30 6.56
C ILE A 246 -65.31 -3.09 6.54
N VAL A 247 -65.44 -2.22 5.53
CA VAL A 247 -64.65 -0.99 5.40
C VAL A 247 -65.10 0.06 6.43
N MET A 248 -64.14 0.65 7.14
CA MET A 248 -64.33 1.77 8.07
C MET A 248 -63.73 3.07 7.50
N GLU A 249 -64.09 4.21 8.10
CA GLU A 249 -63.51 5.53 7.77
C GLU A 249 -61.97 5.61 7.94
N LYS A 250 -61.36 4.68 8.67
CA LYS A 250 -59.92 4.58 8.93
C LYS A 250 -59.26 3.33 8.31
N THR A 251 -59.96 2.61 7.43
CA THR A 251 -59.35 1.49 6.68
C THR A 251 -58.35 2.04 5.67
N ASP A 252 -57.12 1.52 5.68
CA ASP A 252 -56.14 1.83 4.64
C ASP A 252 -56.52 1.12 3.33
N VAL A 253 -56.41 1.82 2.20
CA VAL A 253 -56.76 1.29 0.87
C VAL A 253 -55.54 1.36 -0.03
N THR A 254 -55.09 0.20 -0.51
CA THR A 254 -53.93 0.07 -1.38
C THR A 254 -54.40 -0.23 -2.81
N PHE A 255 -54.25 0.75 -3.71
CA PHE A 255 -54.55 0.56 -5.13
C PHE A 255 -53.36 -0.01 -5.90
N MET A 256 -53.63 -1.04 -6.70
CA MET A 256 -52.68 -1.68 -7.62
C MET A 256 -53.23 -1.61 -9.05
N LYS A 257 -52.33 -1.56 -10.03
CA LYS A 257 -52.66 -1.60 -11.46
C LYS A 257 -52.90 -3.05 -11.91
N ASP A 258 -53.96 -3.29 -12.67
CA ASP A 258 -54.15 -4.54 -13.41
C ASP A 258 -53.01 -4.69 -14.44
N PRO A 259 -52.18 -5.75 -14.42
CA PRO A 259 -51.07 -5.94 -15.35
C PRO A 259 -51.46 -5.95 -16.84
N SER A 260 -52.75 -6.19 -17.14
CA SER A 260 -53.31 -6.16 -18.51
C SER A 260 -53.86 -4.79 -18.91
N SER A 261 -53.80 -3.78 -18.04
CA SER A 261 -54.36 -2.44 -18.26
C SER A 261 -53.28 -1.36 -18.35
N ALA A 262 -53.45 -0.42 -19.28
CA ALA A 262 -52.54 0.71 -19.49
C ALA A 262 -52.74 1.87 -18.48
N ILE A 263 -53.59 1.70 -17.45
CA ILE A 263 -53.85 2.72 -16.43
C ILE A 263 -52.54 3.12 -15.72
N LYS A 264 -52.33 4.44 -15.56
CA LYS A 264 -51.17 5.00 -14.87
C LYS A 264 -51.63 5.50 -13.50
N ILE A 265 -51.23 4.78 -12.44
CA ILE A 265 -51.55 5.13 -11.06
C ILE A 265 -50.30 5.78 -10.44
N LYS A 266 -50.43 7.02 -9.96
CA LYS A 266 -49.38 7.68 -9.20
C LYS A 266 -49.26 7.03 -7.82
N SER A 267 -48.08 6.51 -7.53
CA SER A 267 -47.79 5.79 -6.28
C SER A 267 -47.96 6.67 -5.05
N SER A 268 -48.47 6.10 -3.95
CA SER A 268 -48.70 6.81 -2.69
C SER A 268 -47.38 7.28 -2.08
N ALA A 269 -47.40 8.47 -1.46
CA ALA A 269 -46.24 8.97 -0.72
C ALA A 269 -46.02 8.27 0.64
N LYS A 270 -46.98 7.48 1.13
CA LYS A 270 -46.97 6.91 2.49
C LYS A 270 -46.49 5.46 2.58
N ARG A 271 -46.48 4.70 1.48
CA ARG A 271 -46.19 3.25 1.48
C ARG A 271 -45.17 2.91 0.40
N ALA A 272 -44.32 1.93 0.66
CA ALA A 272 -43.38 1.40 -0.32
C ALA A 272 -44.13 0.77 -1.50
N ALA A 273 -43.51 0.75 -2.69
CA ALA A 273 -44.09 0.04 -3.83
C ALA A 273 -44.24 -1.46 -3.51
N PRO A 274 -45.27 -2.15 -4.03
CA PRO A 274 -45.47 -3.59 -3.79
C PRO A 274 -44.29 -4.46 -4.28
N ASN A 275 -43.49 -3.94 -5.22
CA ASN A 275 -42.21 -4.51 -5.66
C ASN A 275 -41.04 -3.99 -4.79
N ALA A 276 -41.15 -4.09 -3.46
CA ALA A 276 -40.10 -3.63 -2.56
C ALA A 276 -38.79 -4.43 -2.81
N ILE A 277 -37.73 -3.70 -3.17
CA ILE A 277 -36.40 -4.23 -3.55
C ILE A 277 -35.70 -4.95 -2.37
N LEU A 278 -36.19 -4.77 -1.14
CA LEU A 278 -35.63 -5.35 0.07
C LEU A 278 -36.69 -6.03 0.94
N ALA A 279 -36.38 -7.22 1.43
CA ALA A 279 -37.14 -7.84 2.52
C ALA A 279 -36.86 -7.09 3.83
N PRO A 280 -37.88 -6.76 4.65
CA PRO A 280 -37.72 -5.85 5.80
C PRO A 280 -36.94 -6.43 7.00
N ASN A 281 -36.65 -7.73 7.02
CA ASN A 281 -35.97 -8.42 8.12
C ASN A 281 -34.67 -9.06 7.62
N PHE A 282 -33.56 -8.33 7.72
CA PHE A 282 -32.26 -8.76 7.18
C PHE A 282 -31.14 -8.66 8.23
N LYS A 283 -30.28 -9.68 8.31
CA LYS A 283 -29.07 -9.69 9.15
C LYS A 283 -27.82 -9.89 8.31
N PHE A 284 -26.76 -9.14 8.63
CA PHE A 284 -25.54 -9.10 7.83
C PHE A 284 -24.70 -10.39 7.94
N GLU A 285 -24.68 -11.00 9.12
CA GLU A 285 -23.96 -12.26 9.40
C GLU A 285 -24.40 -13.41 8.47
N ASP A 286 -25.69 -13.49 8.14
CA ASP A 286 -26.27 -14.53 7.28
C ASP A 286 -25.75 -14.47 5.82
N MET A 287 -25.12 -13.35 5.41
CA MET A 287 -24.49 -13.22 4.09
C MET A 287 -23.13 -13.90 3.99
N GLY A 288 -22.49 -14.25 5.10
CA GLY A 288 -21.08 -14.64 5.11
C GLY A 288 -20.13 -13.51 4.70
N ILE A 289 -20.49 -12.26 4.99
CA ILE A 289 -19.57 -11.11 5.02
C ILE A 289 -19.23 -10.86 6.49
N GLY A 290 -17.96 -10.62 6.81
CA GLY A 290 -17.52 -10.21 8.15
C GLY A 290 -16.51 -9.08 8.07
N GLY A 291 -16.49 -8.22 9.08
CA GLY A 291 -15.52 -7.14 9.26
C GLY A 291 -15.73 -5.89 8.40
N LEU A 292 -16.88 -5.75 7.74
CA LEU A 292 -17.17 -4.66 6.79
C LEU A 292 -18.54 -4.00 7.05
N ASP A 293 -19.04 -4.07 8.27
CA ASP A 293 -20.39 -3.61 8.64
C ASP A 293 -20.54 -2.08 8.50
N SER A 294 -19.49 -1.33 8.82
CA SER A 294 -19.38 0.13 8.67
C SER A 294 -19.40 0.57 7.21
N GLU A 295 -18.60 -0.10 6.38
CA GLU A 295 -18.47 0.08 4.94
C GLU A 295 -19.82 -0.22 4.29
N PHE A 296 -20.39 -1.39 4.56
CA PHE A 296 -21.68 -1.81 4.01
C PHE A 296 -22.80 -0.86 4.39
N SER A 297 -22.87 -0.43 5.67
CA SER A 297 -23.87 0.55 6.14
C SER A 297 -23.74 1.90 5.42
N ASN A 298 -22.51 2.33 5.12
CA ASN A 298 -22.26 3.54 4.34
C ASN A 298 -22.65 3.38 2.86
N ILE A 299 -22.43 2.22 2.22
CA ILE A 299 -23.00 1.95 0.87
C ILE A 299 -24.52 2.02 0.94
N PHE A 300 -25.13 1.33 1.92
CA PHE A 300 -26.57 1.23 2.03
C PHE A 300 -27.23 2.61 2.18
N ARG A 301 -26.70 3.44 3.10
CA ARG A 301 -27.17 4.81 3.30
C ARG A 301 -26.98 5.70 2.07
N ARG A 302 -25.86 5.57 1.33
CA ARG A 302 -25.55 6.46 0.19
C ARG A 302 -26.19 6.03 -1.12
N ALA A 303 -26.19 4.73 -1.44
CA ALA A 303 -26.56 4.20 -2.76
C ALA A 303 -27.91 3.49 -2.79
N PHE A 304 -28.36 2.89 -1.67
CA PHE A 304 -29.60 2.13 -1.62
C PHE A 304 -30.77 2.88 -1.00
N ALA A 305 -30.55 3.79 -0.03
CA ALA A 305 -31.60 4.54 0.65
C ALA A 305 -32.66 5.13 -0.32
N SER A 306 -32.25 5.80 -1.40
CA SER A 306 -33.20 6.37 -2.38
C SER A 306 -34.03 5.31 -3.13
N ARG A 307 -33.58 4.05 -3.20
CA ARG A 307 -34.33 2.92 -3.78
C ARG A 307 -35.18 2.16 -2.74
N VAL A 308 -34.98 2.39 -1.44
CA VAL A 308 -35.80 1.82 -0.36
C VAL A 308 -37.02 2.69 -0.06
N PHE A 309 -36.86 4.02 -0.11
CA PHE A 309 -37.96 4.94 0.17
C PHE A 309 -39.00 4.96 -0.97
N PRO A 310 -40.28 5.25 -0.67
CA PRO A 310 -41.34 5.33 -1.68
C PRO A 310 -40.99 6.32 -2.82
N PRO A 311 -41.23 5.96 -4.09
CA PRO A 311 -40.85 6.82 -5.23
C PRO A 311 -41.50 8.21 -5.16
N GLY A 312 -42.76 8.28 -4.71
CA GLY A 312 -43.47 9.56 -4.50
C GLY A 312 -42.91 10.47 -3.40
N LEU A 313 -41.95 9.99 -2.58
CA LEU A 313 -41.15 10.83 -1.67
C LEU A 313 -39.84 11.26 -2.34
N VAL A 314 -39.20 10.37 -3.10
CA VAL A 314 -37.96 10.66 -3.85
C VAL A 314 -38.20 11.73 -4.93
N GLU A 315 -39.32 11.63 -5.66
CA GLU A 315 -39.79 12.66 -6.60
C GLU A 315 -39.91 14.04 -5.93
N LYS A 316 -40.50 14.10 -4.73
CA LYS A 316 -40.68 15.36 -3.97
C LYS A 316 -39.36 15.96 -3.49
N LEU A 317 -38.35 15.14 -3.26
CA LEU A 317 -37.00 15.58 -2.91
C LEU A 317 -36.18 15.99 -4.15
N GLY A 318 -36.60 15.60 -5.35
CA GLY A 318 -35.89 15.89 -6.60
C GLY A 318 -34.54 15.16 -6.73
N ILE A 319 -34.33 14.09 -5.97
CA ILE A 319 -33.05 13.38 -5.89
C ILE A 319 -32.99 12.27 -6.95
N GLN A 320 -31.93 12.25 -7.76
CA GLN A 320 -31.66 11.14 -8.68
C GLN A 320 -31.09 9.92 -7.95
N HIS A 321 -31.37 8.71 -8.44
CA HIS A 321 -30.78 7.49 -7.89
C HIS A 321 -29.29 7.37 -8.27
N VAL A 322 -28.47 6.90 -7.32
CA VAL A 322 -27.04 6.66 -7.55
C VAL A 322 -26.85 5.56 -8.60
N LYS A 323 -26.29 5.93 -9.76
CA LYS A 323 -26.06 5.02 -10.89
C LYS A 323 -24.87 4.08 -10.68
N GLY A 324 -23.87 4.48 -9.87
CA GLY A 324 -22.61 3.77 -9.77
C GLY A 324 -21.95 3.75 -8.39
N ILE A 325 -21.44 2.58 -8.01
CA ILE A 325 -20.61 2.31 -6.84
C ILE A 325 -19.24 1.82 -7.34
N LEU A 326 -18.15 2.29 -6.74
CA LEU A 326 -16.80 1.80 -7.01
C LEU A 326 -16.16 1.27 -5.72
N LEU A 327 -15.86 -0.02 -5.70
CA LEU A 327 -15.16 -0.69 -4.61
C LEU A 327 -13.66 -0.79 -4.94
N HIS A 328 -12.82 -0.12 -4.17
CA HIS A 328 -11.36 -0.17 -4.32
C HIS A 328 -10.68 -0.64 -3.04
N GLY A 329 -9.44 -1.13 -3.12
CA GLY A 329 -8.69 -1.60 -1.96
C GLY A 329 -7.67 -2.68 -2.32
N PRO A 330 -6.81 -3.12 -1.39
CA PRO A 330 -5.84 -4.18 -1.66
C PRO A 330 -6.51 -5.49 -2.12
N PRO A 331 -5.78 -6.37 -2.83
CA PRO A 331 -6.29 -7.68 -3.22
C PRO A 331 -6.63 -8.53 -1.98
N GLY A 332 -7.49 -9.53 -2.13
CA GLY A 332 -7.86 -10.45 -1.05
C GLY A 332 -8.88 -9.94 -0.01
N THR A 333 -9.26 -8.66 -0.01
CA THR A 333 -10.22 -8.07 0.96
C THR A 333 -11.70 -8.40 0.71
N GLY A 334 -12.01 -9.28 -0.25
CA GLY A 334 -13.39 -9.75 -0.47
C GLY A 334 -14.29 -8.85 -1.32
N LYS A 335 -13.74 -7.86 -2.04
CA LYS A 335 -14.49 -6.93 -2.93
C LYS A 335 -15.50 -7.65 -3.86
N THR A 336 -15.06 -8.69 -4.57
CA THR A 336 -15.90 -9.52 -5.45
C THR A 336 -16.99 -10.29 -4.70
N LEU A 337 -16.76 -10.67 -3.44
CA LEU A 337 -17.77 -11.30 -2.59
C LEU A 337 -18.82 -10.26 -2.19
N MET A 338 -18.40 -9.08 -1.74
CA MET A 338 -19.30 -7.98 -1.36
C MET A 338 -20.22 -7.57 -2.52
N ALA A 339 -19.69 -7.37 -3.73
CA ALA A 339 -20.50 -7.02 -4.91
C ALA A 339 -21.52 -8.10 -5.28
N ARG A 340 -21.12 -9.38 -5.26
CA ARG A 340 -22.03 -10.52 -5.51
C ARG A 340 -23.13 -10.62 -4.47
N GLN A 341 -22.82 -10.36 -3.21
CA GLN A 341 -23.79 -10.40 -2.11
C GLN A 341 -24.74 -9.21 -2.16
N ILE A 342 -24.27 -8.00 -2.46
CA ILE A 342 -25.11 -6.83 -2.76
C ILE A 342 -26.10 -7.16 -3.89
N GLY A 343 -25.61 -7.76 -4.99
CA GLY A 343 -26.46 -8.18 -6.10
C GLY A 343 -27.57 -9.17 -5.71
N LYS A 344 -27.27 -10.12 -4.82
CA LYS A 344 -28.25 -11.08 -4.28
C LYS A 344 -29.24 -10.46 -3.30
N MET A 345 -28.79 -9.52 -2.47
CA MET A 345 -29.61 -8.90 -1.42
C MET A 345 -30.76 -8.07 -2.00
N LEU A 346 -30.51 -7.37 -3.10
CA LEU A 346 -31.42 -6.35 -3.66
C LEU A 346 -32.65 -6.92 -4.39
N ASN A 347 -32.96 -8.22 -4.24
CA ASN A 347 -34.07 -8.92 -4.90
C ASN A 347 -34.26 -8.52 -6.39
N ALA A 348 -33.13 -8.23 -7.04
CA ALA A 348 -33.08 -7.61 -8.36
C ALA A 348 -33.14 -8.69 -9.44
N ARG A 349 -33.16 -8.28 -10.71
CA ARG A 349 -32.86 -9.22 -11.80
C ARG A 349 -31.44 -9.76 -11.62
N GLU A 350 -31.20 -10.96 -12.14
CA GLU A 350 -29.92 -11.66 -12.03
C GLU A 350 -28.75 -10.72 -12.43
N PRO A 351 -27.76 -10.51 -11.55
CA PRO A 351 -26.71 -9.52 -11.78
C PRO A 351 -25.78 -9.98 -12.91
N LYS A 352 -25.60 -9.13 -13.92
CA LYS A 352 -24.64 -9.38 -15.01
C LYS A 352 -23.22 -9.12 -14.50
N ILE A 353 -22.46 -10.18 -14.25
CA ILE A 353 -21.05 -10.09 -13.87
C ILE A 353 -20.21 -10.21 -15.14
N VAL A 354 -19.31 -9.24 -15.37
CA VAL A 354 -18.39 -9.19 -16.51
C VAL A 354 -17.00 -8.89 -15.98
N ASN A 355 -15.98 -9.64 -16.41
CA ASN A 355 -14.60 -9.27 -16.07
C ASN A 355 -14.06 -8.23 -17.05
N GLY A 356 -13.25 -7.27 -16.60
CA GLY A 356 -12.68 -6.21 -17.45
C GLY A 356 -12.07 -6.76 -18.76
N PRO A 357 -11.09 -7.68 -18.71
CA PRO A 357 -10.48 -8.27 -19.91
C PRO A 357 -11.46 -8.91 -20.90
N GLU A 358 -12.63 -9.38 -20.46
CA GLU A 358 -13.66 -10.02 -21.28
C GLU A 358 -14.34 -9.03 -22.25
N ILE A 359 -14.35 -7.73 -21.91
CA ILE A 359 -14.90 -6.66 -22.74
C ILE A 359 -14.01 -6.40 -23.97
N LEU A 360 -12.69 -6.61 -23.83
CA LEU A 360 -11.69 -6.24 -24.83
C LEU A 360 -11.57 -7.29 -25.94
N ASN A 361 -11.96 -6.90 -27.15
CA ASN A 361 -11.77 -7.68 -28.37
C ASN A 361 -10.70 -7.08 -29.28
N LYS A 362 -9.97 -7.94 -30.00
CA LYS A 362 -8.96 -7.55 -31.00
C LYS A 362 -9.54 -6.89 -32.27
N TYR A 363 -10.86 -6.97 -32.45
CA TYR A 363 -11.56 -6.38 -33.58
C TYR A 363 -12.09 -5.00 -33.19
N VAL A 364 -11.69 -3.96 -33.95
CA VAL A 364 -12.12 -2.57 -33.71
C VAL A 364 -13.65 -2.48 -33.72
N GLY A 365 -14.22 -1.75 -32.74
CA GLY A 365 -15.67 -1.61 -32.55
C GLY A 365 -16.36 -2.79 -31.84
N ALA A 366 -15.78 -3.99 -31.81
CA ALA A 366 -16.41 -5.15 -31.15
C ALA A 366 -16.50 -4.97 -29.62
N SER A 367 -15.50 -4.34 -29.00
CA SER A 367 -15.49 -4.02 -27.56
C SER A 367 -16.59 -3.01 -27.18
N GLU A 368 -16.88 -2.04 -28.05
CA GLU A 368 -17.96 -1.05 -27.85
C GLU A 368 -19.34 -1.70 -28.00
N GLU A 369 -19.50 -2.57 -28.99
CA GLU A 369 -20.73 -3.32 -29.23
C GLU A 369 -21.04 -4.30 -28.08
N ASN A 370 -20.00 -4.89 -27.47
CA ASN A 370 -20.15 -5.68 -26.24
C ASN A 370 -20.73 -4.84 -25.09
N ILE A 371 -20.22 -3.62 -24.88
CA ILE A 371 -20.81 -2.70 -23.89
C ILE A 371 -22.27 -2.38 -24.23
N ARG A 372 -22.60 -2.06 -25.49
CA ARG A 372 -24.00 -1.77 -25.90
C ARG A 372 -24.94 -2.93 -25.59
N LYS A 373 -24.52 -4.17 -25.84
CA LYS A 373 -25.30 -5.38 -25.53
C LYS A 373 -25.55 -5.60 -24.03
N LEU A 374 -24.62 -5.20 -23.16
CA LEU A 374 -24.83 -5.30 -21.71
C LEU A 374 -26.01 -4.42 -21.25
N PHE A 375 -26.11 -3.20 -21.77
CA PHE A 375 -27.17 -2.22 -21.44
C PHE A 375 -28.49 -2.42 -22.21
N ALA A 376 -28.47 -3.08 -23.37
CA ALA A 376 -29.64 -3.21 -24.26
C ALA A 376 -30.91 -3.77 -23.58
N ASP A 377 -30.78 -4.76 -22.69
CA ASP A 377 -31.93 -5.33 -21.97
C ASP A 377 -32.55 -4.34 -20.97
N ALA A 378 -31.70 -3.56 -20.30
CA ALA A 378 -32.14 -2.53 -19.35
C ALA A 378 -32.80 -1.35 -20.07
N GLU A 379 -32.25 -0.94 -21.21
CA GLU A 379 -32.84 0.07 -22.10
C GLU A 379 -34.20 -0.34 -22.64
N LYS A 380 -34.34 -1.60 -23.07
CA LYS A 380 -35.60 -2.14 -23.57
C LYS A 380 -36.66 -2.14 -22.49
N GLU A 381 -36.37 -2.67 -21.30
CA GLU A 381 -37.36 -2.69 -20.22
C GLU A 381 -37.70 -1.29 -19.71
N PHE A 382 -36.73 -0.37 -19.65
CA PHE A 382 -37.00 1.03 -19.30
C PHE A 382 -37.94 1.70 -20.31
N LYS A 383 -37.79 1.41 -21.61
CA LYS A 383 -38.68 1.92 -22.67
C LYS A 383 -40.08 1.29 -22.63
N GLU A 384 -40.20 0.05 -22.18
CA GLU A 384 -41.50 -0.65 -22.05
C GLU A 384 -42.27 -0.28 -20.77
N LYS A 385 -41.57 -0.01 -19.65
CA LYS A 385 -42.20 0.15 -18.31
C LYS A 385 -41.93 1.49 -17.62
N GLY A 386 -41.00 2.31 -18.12
CA GLY A 386 -40.57 3.54 -17.46
C GLY A 386 -40.06 3.29 -16.04
N ASP A 387 -40.52 4.10 -15.10
CA ASP A 387 -40.13 4.04 -13.68
C ASP A 387 -40.67 2.79 -12.94
N GLU A 388 -41.58 2.00 -13.55
CA GLU A 388 -42.00 0.68 -13.05
C GLU A 388 -41.01 -0.45 -13.42
N SER A 389 -39.90 -0.14 -14.11
CA SER A 389 -38.89 -1.13 -14.49
C SER A 389 -38.07 -1.62 -13.29
N GLY A 390 -37.73 -2.92 -13.31
CA GLY A 390 -36.89 -3.53 -12.27
C GLY A 390 -35.44 -3.04 -12.32
N LEU A 391 -34.75 -3.08 -11.18
CA LEU A 391 -33.33 -2.73 -11.09
C LEU A 391 -32.47 -3.76 -11.85
N HIS A 392 -31.66 -3.28 -12.79
CA HIS A 392 -30.62 -4.06 -13.48
C HIS A 392 -29.27 -3.76 -12.85
N ILE A 393 -28.58 -4.80 -12.37
CA ILE A 393 -27.26 -4.69 -11.73
C ILE A 393 -26.20 -5.22 -12.70
N ILE A 394 -25.19 -4.38 -12.99
CA ILE A 394 -24.03 -4.73 -13.80
C ILE A 394 -22.79 -4.64 -12.91
N ILE A 395 -22.06 -5.73 -12.78
CA ILE A 395 -20.86 -5.85 -11.94
C ILE A 395 -19.65 -5.98 -12.86
N PHE A 396 -18.73 -5.02 -12.78
CA PHE A 396 -17.44 -5.05 -13.47
C PHE A 396 -16.34 -5.40 -12.48
N ASP A 397 -15.72 -6.57 -12.65
CA ASP A 397 -14.45 -6.90 -11.98
C ASP A 397 -13.26 -6.37 -12.79
N GLU A 398 -12.12 -6.14 -12.12
CA GLU A 398 -10.88 -5.62 -12.74
C GLU A 398 -11.11 -4.40 -13.66
N LEU A 399 -11.87 -3.40 -13.17
CA LEU A 399 -12.26 -2.21 -13.93
C LEU A 399 -11.04 -1.42 -14.45
N ASP A 400 -9.93 -1.45 -13.71
CA ASP A 400 -8.64 -0.85 -14.06
C ASP A 400 -7.89 -1.55 -15.22
N ALA A 401 -8.32 -2.74 -15.65
CA ALA A 401 -7.81 -3.38 -16.86
C ALA A 401 -8.25 -2.66 -18.14
N VAL A 402 -9.48 -2.15 -18.17
CA VAL A 402 -10.14 -1.57 -19.36
C VAL A 402 -10.17 -0.05 -19.31
N PHE A 403 -10.60 0.52 -18.19
CA PHE A 403 -10.98 1.92 -18.09
C PHE A 403 -9.83 2.78 -17.54
N LYS A 404 -8.67 2.66 -18.19
CA LYS A 404 -7.45 3.38 -17.82
C LYS A 404 -7.55 4.87 -18.15
N GLN A 405 -6.74 5.70 -17.49
CA GLN A 405 -6.57 7.11 -17.85
C GLN A 405 -6.21 7.27 -19.34
N ARG A 406 -7.00 8.10 -20.04
CA ARG A 406 -6.84 8.39 -21.47
C ARG A 406 -5.45 8.94 -21.78
N GLY A 407 -4.88 8.54 -22.91
CA GLY A 407 -3.56 9.01 -23.34
C GLY A 407 -2.36 8.50 -22.52
N SER A 408 -2.57 7.62 -21.53
CA SER A 408 -1.49 7.04 -20.72
C SER A 408 -0.55 6.10 -21.49
N THR A 409 -1.02 5.50 -22.59
CA THR A 409 -0.26 4.52 -23.38
C THR A 409 -0.02 4.96 -24.83
N ASN A 410 1.26 5.04 -25.22
CA ASN A 410 1.71 5.13 -26.63
C ASN A 410 1.40 3.86 -27.48
N SER A 411 0.64 2.89 -26.95
CA SER A 411 0.39 1.57 -27.54
C SER A 411 -0.78 1.55 -28.54
N GLY A 412 -0.64 2.35 -29.61
CA GLY A 412 -1.02 1.98 -30.98
C GLY A 412 -2.50 1.82 -31.41
N THR A 413 -3.46 1.52 -30.53
CA THR A 413 -4.83 1.13 -30.99
C THR A 413 -5.99 1.97 -30.46
N GLY A 414 -5.84 2.73 -29.37
CA GLY A 414 -6.88 3.62 -28.85
C GLY A 414 -8.18 2.95 -28.35
N VAL A 415 -8.30 1.62 -28.40
CA VAL A 415 -9.52 0.87 -28.10
C VAL A 415 -9.98 1.09 -26.65
N GLY A 416 -9.07 1.26 -25.69
CA GLY A 416 -9.42 1.60 -24.31
C GLY A 416 -10.20 2.91 -24.22
N ASP A 417 -9.74 3.96 -24.90
CA ASP A 417 -10.36 5.29 -24.86
C ASP A 417 -11.76 5.29 -25.49
N THR A 418 -11.98 4.54 -26.58
CA THR A 418 -13.31 4.44 -27.21
C THR A 418 -14.29 3.64 -26.36
N VAL A 419 -13.81 2.57 -25.69
CA VAL A 419 -14.60 1.76 -24.74
C VAL A 419 -14.99 2.58 -23.50
N VAL A 420 -14.09 3.41 -22.95
CA VAL A 420 -14.43 4.36 -21.88
C VAL A 420 -15.52 5.34 -22.34
N ASN A 421 -15.36 5.95 -23.53
CA ASN A 421 -16.36 6.87 -24.09
C ASN A 421 -17.72 6.19 -24.29
N GLN A 422 -17.75 4.94 -24.73
CA GLN A 422 -19.00 4.18 -24.91
C GLN A 422 -19.70 3.89 -23.58
N LEU A 423 -18.96 3.58 -22.51
CA LEU A 423 -19.55 3.44 -21.17
C LEU A 423 -20.13 4.78 -20.67
N LEU A 424 -19.37 5.87 -20.77
CA LEU A 424 -19.84 7.20 -20.38
C LEU A 424 -21.11 7.61 -21.13
N SER A 425 -21.17 7.36 -22.43
CA SER A 425 -22.36 7.63 -23.24
C SER A 425 -23.59 6.81 -22.84
N LYS A 426 -23.42 5.66 -22.18
CA LYS A 426 -24.53 4.84 -21.63
C LYS A 426 -24.95 5.26 -20.22
N MET A 427 -24.07 5.93 -19.47
CA MET A 427 -24.38 6.44 -18.12
C MET A 427 -25.02 7.84 -18.16
N ASP A 428 -24.52 8.72 -19.03
CA ASP A 428 -24.88 10.14 -19.12
C ASP A 428 -25.75 10.49 -20.34
N GLY A 429 -26.04 9.52 -21.21
CA GLY A 429 -26.73 9.74 -22.47
C GLY A 429 -28.13 10.36 -22.32
N VAL A 430 -28.68 10.85 -23.43
CA VAL A 430 -29.98 11.54 -23.49
C VAL A 430 -31.11 10.66 -22.90
N ASP A 431 -31.08 9.36 -23.18
CA ASP A 431 -31.92 8.35 -22.53
C ASP A 431 -31.32 7.97 -21.15
N GLN A 432 -31.45 8.84 -20.15
CA GLN A 432 -30.93 8.54 -18.80
C GLN A 432 -31.70 7.40 -18.13
N LEU A 433 -31.02 6.26 -17.97
CA LEU A 433 -31.55 5.07 -17.29
C LEU A 433 -31.51 5.26 -15.77
N ASN A 434 -32.68 5.37 -15.13
CA ASN A 434 -32.80 5.40 -13.67
C ASN A 434 -32.80 4.00 -13.04
N ASN A 435 -33.06 2.96 -13.84
CA ASN A 435 -33.22 1.57 -13.43
C ASN A 435 -31.92 0.74 -13.46
N ILE A 436 -30.76 1.36 -13.63
CA ILE A 436 -29.46 0.69 -13.64
C ILE A 436 -28.66 0.94 -12.35
N LEU A 437 -27.84 -0.03 -11.98
CA LEU A 437 -26.78 0.10 -10.98
C LEU A 437 -25.52 -0.58 -11.49
N ILE A 438 -24.44 0.19 -11.58
CA ILE A 438 -23.11 -0.29 -11.94
C ILE A 438 -22.29 -0.45 -10.65
N ILE A 439 -21.71 -1.63 -10.44
CA ILE A 439 -20.75 -1.88 -9.35
C ILE A 439 -19.41 -2.18 -9.99
N GLY A 440 -18.50 -1.21 -9.94
CA GLY A 440 -17.11 -1.38 -10.36
C GLY A 440 -16.25 -1.89 -9.22
N MET A 441 -15.26 -2.74 -9.54
CA MET A 441 -14.27 -3.22 -8.59
C MET A 441 -12.87 -3.04 -9.15
N THR A 442 -11.93 -2.59 -8.32
CA THR A 442 -10.54 -2.33 -8.72
C THR A 442 -9.58 -2.59 -7.57
N ASN A 443 -8.33 -2.93 -7.90
CA ASN A 443 -7.22 -2.89 -6.92
C ASN A 443 -6.53 -1.51 -6.89
N ARG A 444 -6.71 -0.70 -7.93
CA ARG A 444 -5.99 0.54 -8.20
C ARG A 444 -6.93 1.64 -8.68
N LEU A 445 -7.32 2.51 -7.75
CA LEU A 445 -8.13 3.70 -8.05
C LEU A 445 -7.37 4.70 -8.93
N ASP A 446 -6.05 4.77 -8.77
CA ASP A 446 -5.14 5.69 -9.48
C ASP A 446 -5.05 5.46 -10.99
N MET A 447 -5.32 4.23 -11.46
CA MET A 447 -5.30 3.93 -12.89
C MET A 447 -6.59 4.29 -13.62
N ILE A 448 -7.70 4.52 -12.90
CA ILE A 448 -9.03 4.71 -13.51
C ILE A 448 -9.17 6.10 -14.10
N ASP A 449 -9.85 6.20 -15.25
CA ASP A 449 -10.23 7.47 -15.87
C ASP A 449 -11.06 8.37 -14.92
N GLU A 450 -10.54 9.55 -14.60
CA GLU A 450 -11.19 10.50 -13.67
C GLU A 450 -12.60 10.90 -14.08
N ALA A 451 -12.94 10.81 -15.38
CA ALA A 451 -14.27 11.15 -15.83
C ALA A 451 -15.32 10.13 -15.32
N LEU A 452 -14.97 8.85 -15.14
CA LEU A 452 -15.87 7.86 -14.53
C LEU A 452 -16.12 8.15 -13.04
N LEU A 453 -15.14 8.73 -12.34
CA LEU A 453 -15.19 8.98 -10.89
C LEU A 453 -16.04 10.20 -10.48
N ARG A 454 -16.62 10.93 -11.46
CA ARG A 454 -17.41 12.14 -11.20
C ARG A 454 -18.79 11.80 -10.60
N PRO A 455 -19.33 12.66 -9.71
CA PRO A 455 -20.71 12.53 -9.22
C PRO A 455 -21.73 12.40 -10.37
N GLY A 456 -22.79 11.62 -10.15
CA GLY A 456 -23.74 11.21 -11.20
C GLY A 456 -23.29 9.99 -12.03
N ARG A 457 -22.01 9.59 -11.98
CA ARG A 457 -21.47 8.38 -12.62
C ARG A 457 -21.15 7.31 -11.57
N LEU A 458 -19.87 6.98 -11.36
CA LEU A 458 -19.41 6.24 -10.18
C LEU A 458 -19.26 7.27 -9.05
N GLU A 459 -20.33 7.51 -8.29
CA GLU A 459 -20.37 8.55 -7.26
C GLU A 459 -19.92 8.02 -5.88
N VAL A 460 -20.27 6.77 -5.57
CA VAL A 460 -19.96 6.15 -4.28
C VAL A 460 -18.66 5.36 -4.40
N HIS A 461 -17.55 6.07 -4.20
CA HIS A 461 -16.24 5.46 -3.96
C HIS A 461 -16.17 4.91 -2.54
N MET A 462 -15.73 3.65 -2.41
CA MET A 462 -15.51 3.00 -1.13
C MET A 462 -14.18 2.25 -1.11
N GLU A 463 -13.35 2.57 -0.12
CA GLU A 463 -12.15 1.82 0.21
C GLU A 463 -12.50 0.63 1.11
N ILE A 464 -12.24 -0.59 0.64
CA ILE A 464 -12.35 -1.83 1.41
C ILE A 464 -10.96 -2.15 1.94
N SER A 465 -10.73 -1.77 3.19
CA SER A 465 -9.47 -1.97 3.92
C SER A 465 -9.24 -3.44 4.32
N LEU A 466 -8.10 -3.72 4.93
CA LEU A 466 -7.87 -5.00 5.62
C LEU A 466 -8.76 -5.10 6.87
N PRO A 467 -9.20 -6.32 7.26
CA PRO A 467 -10.07 -6.51 8.41
C PRO A 467 -9.35 -6.28 9.75
N ASP A 468 -10.00 -5.49 10.62
CA ASP A 468 -9.64 -5.36 12.04
C ASP A 468 -9.73 -6.71 12.78
N GLU A 469 -9.16 -6.80 13.98
CA GLU A 469 -9.16 -8.05 14.77
C GLU A 469 -10.57 -8.62 15.01
N HIS A 470 -11.55 -7.77 15.30
CA HIS A 470 -12.95 -8.18 15.38
C HIS A 470 -13.47 -8.72 14.03
N GLY A 471 -13.13 -8.04 12.93
CA GLY A 471 -13.46 -8.49 11.57
C GLY A 471 -12.83 -9.82 11.21
N ARG A 472 -11.56 -10.05 11.57
CA ARG A 472 -10.88 -11.36 11.39
C ARG A 472 -11.55 -12.44 12.21
N CYS A 473 -11.96 -12.16 13.44
CA CYS A 473 -12.74 -13.09 14.26
C CYS A 473 -14.09 -13.44 13.60
N GLN A 474 -14.80 -12.47 13.03
CA GLN A 474 -16.04 -12.72 12.28
C GLN A 474 -15.78 -13.58 11.03
N ILE A 475 -14.76 -13.24 10.21
CA ILE A 475 -14.39 -13.98 8.99
C ILE A 475 -13.97 -15.43 9.32
N LEU A 476 -13.14 -15.64 10.34
CA LEU A 476 -12.79 -16.97 10.85
C LEU A 476 -14.03 -17.74 11.31
N ASN A 477 -14.97 -17.09 12.01
CA ASN A 477 -16.22 -17.73 12.44
C ASN A 477 -17.09 -18.12 11.24
N ILE A 478 -17.17 -17.31 10.18
CA ILE A 478 -17.88 -17.65 8.93
C ILE A 478 -17.25 -18.87 8.24
N HIS A 479 -15.92 -18.90 8.09
CA HIS A 479 -15.23 -20.03 7.45
C HIS A 479 -15.28 -21.32 8.28
N THR A 480 -15.21 -21.22 9.61
CA THR A 480 -15.29 -22.37 10.52
C THR A 480 -16.72 -22.81 10.86
N ALA A 481 -17.75 -21.99 10.61
CA ALA A 481 -19.14 -22.29 10.95
C ALA A 481 -19.58 -23.68 10.47
N LYS A 482 -19.26 -24.06 9.23
CA LYS A 482 -19.61 -25.38 8.68
C LYS A 482 -18.88 -26.52 9.40
N MET A 483 -17.61 -26.33 9.77
CA MET A 483 -16.83 -27.32 10.52
C MET A 483 -17.37 -27.49 11.94
N ARG A 484 -17.79 -26.40 12.58
CA ARG A 484 -18.41 -26.39 13.91
C ARG A 484 -19.78 -27.06 13.93
N THR A 485 -20.68 -26.70 13.00
CA THR A 485 -22.01 -27.31 12.88
C THR A 485 -21.94 -28.81 12.60
N ASN A 486 -20.93 -29.26 11.84
CA ASN A 486 -20.74 -30.68 11.53
C ASN A 486 -19.92 -31.44 12.60
N GLY A 487 -19.42 -30.78 13.65
CA GLY A 487 -18.62 -31.43 14.71
C GLY A 487 -17.20 -31.86 14.31
N VAL A 488 -16.67 -31.31 13.21
CA VAL A 488 -15.35 -31.64 12.61
C VAL A 488 -14.23 -30.73 13.13
N MET A 489 -14.56 -29.71 13.93
CA MET A 489 -13.62 -28.83 14.61
C MET A 489 -13.49 -29.24 16.08
N ASP A 490 -12.27 -29.43 16.57
CA ASP A 490 -12.06 -29.81 17.97
C ASP A 490 -12.18 -28.60 18.93
N ARG A 491 -12.35 -28.87 20.22
CA ARG A 491 -12.63 -27.86 21.26
C ARG A 491 -11.40 -27.05 21.69
N ASP A 492 -10.21 -27.44 21.25
CA ASP A 492 -8.94 -26.79 21.56
C ASP A 492 -8.70 -25.53 20.69
N VAL A 493 -9.43 -25.36 19.59
CA VAL A 493 -9.25 -24.22 18.67
C VAL A 493 -10.02 -22.97 19.15
N SER A 494 -9.28 -21.97 19.62
CA SER A 494 -9.83 -20.64 19.91
C SER A 494 -9.79 -19.73 18.68
N ILE A 495 -10.96 -19.31 18.19
CA ILE A 495 -11.06 -18.35 17.06
C ILE A 495 -10.48 -16.98 17.44
N GLN A 496 -10.59 -16.59 18.71
CA GLN A 496 -10.06 -15.31 19.22
C GLN A 496 -8.53 -15.31 19.23
N GLU A 497 -7.91 -16.42 19.63
CA GLU A 497 -6.46 -16.60 19.57
C GLU A 497 -5.96 -16.51 18.12
N LEU A 498 -6.62 -17.19 17.19
CA LEU A 498 -6.29 -17.12 15.76
C LEU A 498 -6.45 -15.72 15.18
N ALA A 499 -7.48 -14.95 15.60
CA ALA A 499 -7.68 -13.57 15.15
C ALA A 499 -6.57 -12.61 15.63
N ALA A 500 -6.03 -12.83 16.83
CA ALA A 500 -4.91 -12.07 17.40
C ALA A 500 -3.57 -12.42 16.71
N LEU A 501 -3.36 -13.69 16.36
CA LEU A 501 -2.15 -14.15 15.65
C LEU A 501 -2.13 -13.74 14.16
N THR A 502 -3.29 -13.71 13.49
CA THR A 502 -3.42 -13.40 12.04
C THR A 502 -3.36 -11.90 11.70
N LYS A 503 -2.39 -11.16 12.27
CA LYS A 503 -2.24 -9.72 12.03
C LYS A 503 -2.06 -9.42 10.52
N ASN A 504 -2.84 -8.47 10.01
CA ASN A 504 -2.91 -8.05 8.59
C ASN A 504 -3.46 -9.08 7.59
N PHE A 505 -3.89 -10.28 8.01
CA PHE A 505 -4.44 -11.25 7.06
C PHE A 505 -5.71 -10.70 6.39
N SER A 506 -5.73 -10.72 5.07
CA SER A 506 -6.90 -10.45 4.24
C SER A 506 -7.91 -11.60 4.34
N GLY A 507 -9.17 -11.34 3.97
CA GLY A 507 -10.21 -12.39 3.99
C GLY A 507 -9.86 -13.62 3.13
N ALA A 508 -9.15 -13.42 2.02
CA ALA A 508 -8.64 -14.52 1.19
C ALA A 508 -7.55 -15.35 1.89
N GLU A 509 -6.64 -14.71 2.62
CA GLU A 509 -5.57 -15.38 3.38
C GLU A 509 -6.14 -16.13 4.59
N ILE A 510 -7.13 -15.58 5.29
CA ILE A 510 -7.86 -16.29 6.35
C ILE A 510 -8.55 -17.54 5.79
N GLY A 511 -9.20 -17.41 4.63
CA GLY A 511 -9.75 -18.55 3.90
C GLY A 511 -8.68 -19.55 3.42
N GLY A 512 -7.45 -19.10 3.18
CA GLY A 512 -6.28 -19.92 2.89
C GLY A 512 -5.78 -20.68 4.11
N LEU A 513 -5.65 -20.00 5.25
CA LEU A 513 -5.25 -20.57 6.54
C LEU A 513 -6.17 -21.72 6.96
N VAL A 514 -7.49 -21.52 6.89
CA VAL A 514 -8.48 -22.56 7.21
C VAL A 514 -8.35 -23.76 6.26
N LYS A 515 -8.04 -23.53 4.97
CA LYS A 515 -7.81 -24.62 4.00
C LYS A 515 -6.50 -25.37 4.27
N SER A 516 -5.41 -24.67 4.57
CA SER A 516 -4.12 -25.29 4.93
C SER A 516 -4.26 -26.11 6.21
N ALA A 517 -4.90 -25.59 7.26
CA ALA A 517 -5.19 -26.35 8.48
C ALA A 517 -6.02 -27.62 8.21
N THR A 518 -7.00 -27.54 7.29
CA THR A 518 -7.75 -28.73 6.85
C THR A 518 -6.86 -29.71 6.06
N SER A 519 -5.94 -29.20 5.24
CA SER A 519 -4.95 -30.01 4.50
C SER A 519 -4.00 -30.76 5.44
N PHE A 520 -3.50 -30.10 6.49
CA PHE A 520 -2.72 -30.75 7.54
C PHE A 520 -3.53 -31.82 8.26
N ALA A 521 -4.78 -31.53 8.65
CA ALA A 521 -5.66 -32.51 9.27
C ALA A 521 -5.89 -33.75 8.39
N PHE A 522 -6.09 -33.58 7.08
CA PHE A 522 -6.16 -34.69 6.11
C PHE A 522 -4.84 -35.46 6.03
N ASN A 523 -3.70 -34.77 5.93
CA ASN A 523 -2.38 -35.39 5.78
C ASN A 523 -2.05 -36.33 6.95
N ARG A 524 -2.47 -35.99 8.18
CA ARG A 524 -2.34 -36.88 9.38
C ARG A 524 -3.02 -38.25 9.22
N HIS A 525 -4.04 -38.35 8.37
CA HIS A 525 -4.89 -39.56 8.18
C HIS A 525 -4.66 -40.24 6.83
N VAL A 526 -3.71 -39.75 6.00
CA VAL A 526 -3.28 -40.42 4.78
C VAL A 526 -2.08 -41.31 5.10
N LYS A 527 -2.15 -42.61 4.75
CA LYS A 527 -1.02 -43.52 4.96
C LYS A 527 0.15 -43.16 4.04
N VAL A 528 1.22 -42.61 4.63
CA VAL A 528 2.48 -42.28 3.94
C VAL A 528 3.05 -43.54 3.29
N GLY A 529 2.94 -43.64 1.96
CA GLY A 529 3.41 -44.77 1.17
C GLY A 529 2.41 -45.33 0.14
N THR A 530 1.12 -45.01 0.23
CA THR A 530 0.09 -45.46 -0.73
C THR A 530 -0.79 -44.32 -1.22
N MET A 531 -0.74 -44.02 -2.53
CA MET A 531 -1.44 -42.88 -3.16
C MET A 531 -2.99 -42.89 -3.07
N ALA A 532 -3.60 -43.95 -2.53
CA ALA A 532 -5.05 -44.07 -2.33
C ALA A 532 -5.43 -44.76 -0.99
N GLY A 533 -4.47 -44.95 -0.08
CA GLY A 533 -4.69 -45.66 1.18
C GLY A 533 -5.27 -44.78 2.28
N ILE A 534 -6.58 -44.59 2.26
CA ILE A 534 -7.33 -43.95 3.35
C ILE A 534 -7.29 -44.87 4.59
N SER A 535 -7.07 -44.31 5.79
CA SER A 535 -7.20 -45.05 7.06
C SER A 535 -8.67 -45.15 7.49
N ASP A 536 -9.04 -46.24 8.16
CA ASP A 536 -10.40 -46.43 8.69
C ASP A 536 -10.81 -45.35 9.73
N ASP A 537 -9.84 -44.61 10.28
CA ASP A 537 -10.06 -43.51 11.25
C ASP A 537 -10.66 -42.22 10.66
N VAL A 538 -10.92 -42.12 9.35
CA VAL A 538 -11.41 -40.88 8.72
C VAL A 538 -12.79 -40.44 9.22
N GLU A 539 -13.63 -41.32 9.76
CA GLU A 539 -14.89 -40.93 10.40
C GLU A 539 -14.68 -40.05 11.66
N ASN A 540 -13.50 -40.11 12.28
CA ASN A 540 -13.12 -39.30 13.44
C ASN A 540 -12.20 -38.12 13.09
N LEU A 541 -12.02 -37.80 11.79
CA LEU A 541 -11.22 -36.66 11.35
C LEU A 541 -11.69 -35.37 12.04
N ARG A 542 -10.79 -34.73 12.78
CA ARG A 542 -10.99 -33.38 13.32
C ARG A 542 -9.83 -32.46 12.99
N VAL A 543 -10.11 -31.17 12.95
CA VAL A 543 -9.10 -30.10 12.86
C VAL A 543 -8.80 -29.60 14.27
N ASN A 544 -7.55 -29.67 14.68
CA ASN A 544 -7.04 -29.33 16.02
C ASN A 544 -6.26 -28.02 15.99
N ARG A 545 -5.95 -27.45 17.16
CA ARG A 545 -5.17 -26.21 17.29
C ARG A 545 -3.80 -26.32 16.60
N ASN A 546 -3.13 -27.48 16.70
CA ASN A 546 -1.83 -27.67 16.08
C ASN A 546 -1.87 -27.58 14.54
N ASP A 547 -2.97 -27.99 13.91
CA ASP A 547 -3.10 -27.93 12.45
C ASP A 547 -3.19 -26.46 11.98
N PHE A 548 -3.81 -25.60 12.79
CA PHE A 548 -3.79 -24.14 12.57
C PHE A 548 -2.43 -23.50 12.84
N MET A 549 -1.67 -23.97 13.84
CA MET A 549 -0.31 -23.47 14.08
C MET A 549 0.61 -23.78 12.90
N ASN A 550 0.60 -25.03 12.41
CA ASN A 550 1.36 -25.42 11.21
C ASN A 550 0.92 -24.62 9.97
N ALA A 551 -0.38 -24.33 9.84
CA ALA A 551 -0.91 -23.53 8.74
C ALA A 551 -0.50 -22.05 8.80
N LEU A 552 -0.21 -21.49 9.99
CA LEU A 552 0.35 -20.14 10.14
C LEU A 552 1.81 -20.07 9.68
N GLU A 553 2.57 -21.17 9.77
CA GLU A 553 3.95 -21.27 9.26
C GLU A 553 4.00 -21.38 7.73
N GLU A 554 2.94 -21.89 7.08
CA GLU A 554 2.83 -21.97 5.62
C GLU A 554 2.22 -20.68 5.01
N VAL A 555 1.10 -20.20 5.57
CA VAL A 555 0.30 -19.12 5.00
C VAL A 555 0.78 -17.75 5.48
N HIS A 556 1.67 -17.15 4.72
CA HIS A 556 2.20 -15.80 4.96
C HIS A 556 1.24 -14.71 4.45
N PRO A 557 1.11 -13.56 5.14
CA PRO A 557 0.32 -12.44 4.66
C PRO A 557 1.02 -11.75 3.48
N ALA A 558 0.30 -11.53 2.38
CA ALA A 558 0.83 -10.80 1.21
C ALA A 558 0.96 -9.28 1.45
N PHE A 559 0.39 -8.79 2.55
CA PHE A 559 0.44 -7.39 2.96
C PHE A 559 0.95 -7.25 4.40
N GLY A 560 2.08 -6.57 4.58
CA GLY A 560 2.65 -6.31 5.90
C GLY A 560 4.12 -6.72 6.00
N VAL A 561 4.47 -7.33 7.14
CA VAL A 561 5.84 -7.67 7.53
C VAL A 561 6.37 -8.83 6.68
N SER A 562 7.35 -8.54 5.83
CA SER A 562 8.19 -9.55 5.21
C SER A 562 9.23 -10.05 6.22
N GLU A 563 8.82 -10.99 7.08
CA GLU A 563 9.71 -11.54 8.12
C GLU A 563 10.99 -12.12 7.52
N GLU A 564 10.92 -12.78 6.36
CA GLU A 564 12.08 -13.25 5.60
C GLU A 564 13.07 -12.12 5.25
N GLU A 565 12.60 -10.97 4.72
CA GLU A 565 13.46 -9.84 4.38
C GLU A 565 14.14 -9.24 5.62
N LEU A 566 13.45 -9.23 6.76
CA LEU A 566 14.01 -8.73 8.03
C LEU A 566 14.99 -9.74 8.66
N GLN A 567 14.67 -11.03 8.65
CA GLN A 567 15.57 -12.10 9.12
C GLN A 567 16.85 -12.18 8.26
N GLN A 568 16.74 -12.01 6.94
CA GLN A 568 17.90 -11.92 6.03
C GLN A 568 18.86 -10.76 6.37
N VAL A 569 18.36 -9.70 7.01
CA VAL A 569 19.16 -8.57 7.49
C VAL A 569 19.77 -8.83 8.88
N VAL A 570 19.09 -9.61 9.74
CA VAL A 570 19.46 -9.87 11.15
C VAL A 570 20.05 -11.29 11.34
N GLN A 571 20.89 -11.73 10.40
CA GLN A 571 21.42 -13.12 10.31
C GLN A 571 22.10 -13.64 11.59
N ASN A 572 22.76 -12.77 12.36
CA ASN A 572 23.55 -13.13 13.55
C ASN A 572 22.94 -12.56 14.85
N GLY A 573 21.67 -12.14 14.83
CA GLY A 573 21.05 -11.40 15.94
C GLY A 573 21.67 -10.01 16.17
N ILE A 574 21.34 -9.41 17.31
CA ILE A 574 21.98 -8.19 17.83
C ILE A 574 22.89 -8.55 19.01
N ILE A 575 24.13 -8.06 18.96
CA ILE A 575 25.12 -8.28 20.00
C ILE A 575 25.21 -7.04 20.89
N HIS A 576 25.09 -7.25 22.20
CA HIS A 576 24.95 -6.24 23.25
C HIS A 576 26.30 -5.67 23.73
N TYR A 577 27.06 -5.06 22.81
CA TYR A 577 28.47 -4.70 23.05
C TYR A 577 28.71 -3.35 23.74
N ASP A 578 27.69 -2.50 23.85
CA ASP A 578 27.78 -1.18 24.49
C ASP A 578 26.46 -0.85 25.19
N PRO A 579 26.48 -0.26 26.41
CA PRO A 579 25.26 0.10 27.14
C PRO A 579 24.28 1.01 26.37
N ILE A 580 24.76 1.79 25.41
CA ILE A 580 23.89 2.58 24.52
C ILE A 580 22.97 1.65 23.71
N ILE A 581 23.47 0.50 23.25
CA ILE A 581 22.68 -0.46 22.48
C ILE A 581 21.71 -1.21 23.41
N ASP A 582 22.11 -1.53 24.63
CA ASP A 582 21.25 -2.21 25.61
C ASP A 582 20.06 -1.35 26.03
N VAL A 583 20.27 -0.04 26.23
CA VAL A 583 19.19 0.90 26.51
C VAL A 583 18.27 1.05 25.29
N ASN A 584 18.82 1.03 24.07
CA ASN A 584 18.03 1.21 22.85
C ASN A 584 17.30 -0.07 22.36
N VAL A 585 17.64 -1.25 22.90
CA VAL A 585 17.12 -2.56 22.41
C VAL A 585 16.42 -3.37 23.52
N THR A 586 16.82 -3.27 24.79
CA THR A 586 16.55 -4.33 25.77
C THR A 586 15.94 -3.95 27.11
N LYS A 587 15.65 -2.67 27.40
CA LYS A 587 15.06 -2.28 28.71
C LYS A 587 14.09 -1.11 28.63
N ASP A 588 12.80 -1.40 28.77
CA ASP A 588 11.76 -0.52 29.34
C ASP A 588 11.73 0.95 28.85
N VAL A 589 12.23 1.22 27.63
CA VAL A 589 12.09 2.54 27.02
C VAL A 589 10.68 2.63 26.46
N PRO A 590 9.87 3.64 26.86
CA PRO A 590 8.46 3.66 26.51
C PRO A 590 8.23 4.14 25.06
N PHE A 591 8.82 3.50 24.04
CA PHE A 591 8.64 3.92 22.64
C PHE A 591 7.20 3.66 22.15
N GLU A 592 6.61 2.54 22.59
CA GLU A 592 5.17 2.30 22.45
C GLU A 592 4.36 3.38 23.18
N PHE A 593 4.70 3.72 24.42
CA PHE A 593 4.00 4.72 25.22
C PHE A 593 4.18 6.15 24.70
N TRP A 594 5.31 6.49 24.07
CA TRP A 594 5.56 7.84 23.56
C TRP A 594 4.71 8.13 22.32
N LEU A 595 4.59 7.16 21.41
CA LEU A 595 3.59 7.23 20.34
C LEU A 595 2.16 7.16 20.90
N ILE A 596 1.85 6.24 21.80
CA ILE A 596 0.46 5.98 22.23
C ILE A 596 -0.11 7.12 23.09
N SER A 597 0.68 7.72 23.98
CA SER A 597 0.18 8.54 25.10
C SER A 597 0.12 10.05 24.86
N SER A 598 0.51 10.54 23.68
CA SER A 598 0.47 11.98 23.31
C SER A 598 -0.83 12.33 22.59
N PRO A 599 -1.81 13.02 23.22
CA PRO A 599 -3.09 13.36 22.58
C PRO A 599 -3.05 14.71 21.85
N GLY A 600 -1.95 15.46 21.99
CA GLY A 600 -1.82 16.86 21.56
C GLY A 600 -0.89 17.12 20.36
N THR A 601 -0.01 16.17 20.02
CA THR A 601 0.96 16.30 18.91
C THR A 601 0.81 15.11 17.95
N PRO A 602 0.34 15.31 16.71
CA PRO A 602 0.36 14.31 15.64
C PRO A 602 1.73 14.35 14.92
N GLU A 603 2.77 14.24 15.74
CA GLU A 603 4.20 14.15 15.43
C GLU A 603 4.61 12.77 16.02
N ASP A 604 5.52 11.98 15.44
CA ASP A 604 6.93 12.30 15.27
C ASP A 604 7.53 11.78 13.95
N TRP A 605 8.56 12.49 13.48
CA TRP A 605 9.19 12.36 12.16
C TRP A 605 10.56 11.59 12.32
N PRO A 606 11.29 11.19 11.25
CA PRO A 606 12.17 10.02 11.26
C PRO A 606 13.44 10.10 12.11
N THR A 607 13.88 8.91 12.52
CA THR A 607 15.15 8.69 13.22
C THR A 607 16.26 8.22 12.28
N VAL A 608 17.41 8.90 12.26
CA VAL A 608 18.60 8.52 11.46
C VAL A 608 19.61 7.71 12.27
N CYS A 609 19.91 6.48 11.85
CA CYS A 609 21.00 5.67 12.43
C CYS A 609 22.36 5.94 11.75
N ARG A 610 23.46 6.05 12.52
CA ARG A 610 24.84 6.39 12.03
C ARG A 610 25.87 5.24 12.04
N ALA A 611 26.95 5.40 11.26
CA ALA A 611 28.20 4.60 11.21
C ALA A 611 28.14 3.14 10.68
N ARG A 612 29.30 2.53 10.35
CA ARG A 612 29.44 1.21 9.68
C ARG A 612 29.31 0.01 10.64
N THR A 613 28.37 0.08 11.57
CA THR A 613 28.34 -0.74 12.81
C THR A 613 27.25 -1.81 12.85
N GLY A 614 26.38 -1.90 11.83
CA GLY A 614 25.23 -2.81 11.81
C GLY A 614 23.87 -2.11 11.85
N LYS A 615 23.82 -0.79 11.54
CA LYS A 615 22.58 0.02 11.52
C LYS A 615 21.36 -0.67 10.92
N THR A 616 21.49 -1.34 9.79
CA THR A 616 20.37 -1.96 9.07
C THR A 616 19.75 -3.08 9.90
N ALA A 617 20.59 -3.89 10.56
CA ALA A 617 20.14 -4.91 11.51
C ALA A 617 19.53 -4.28 12.76
N LEU A 618 20.12 -3.20 13.30
CA LEU A 618 19.54 -2.49 14.45
C LEU A 618 18.17 -1.88 14.11
N ALA A 619 18.03 -1.22 12.96
CA ALA A 619 16.78 -0.63 12.49
C ALA A 619 15.70 -1.70 12.20
N ALA A 620 16.08 -2.83 11.60
CA ALA A 620 15.19 -3.98 11.42
C ALA A 620 14.75 -4.57 12.77
N THR A 621 15.66 -4.67 13.75
CA THR A 621 15.35 -5.19 15.10
C THR A 621 14.42 -4.24 15.86
N ILE A 622 14.66 -2.92 15.80
CA ILE A 622 13.76 -1.90 16.38
C ILE A 622 12.37 -2.00 15.73
N ALA A 623 12.31 -2.17 14.40
CA ALA A 623 11.04 -2.35 13.71
C ALA A 623 10.31 -3.63 14.14
N GLN A 624 11.00 -4.77 14.23
CA GLN A 624 10.43 -6.03 14.75
C GLN A 624 9.94 -5.88 16.19
N ALA A 625 10.74 -5.27 17.07
CA ALA A 625 10.40 -5.04 18.48
C ALA A 625 9.18 -4.14 18.68
N SER A 626 8.87 -3.25 17.72
CA SER A 626 7.69 -2.38 17.80
C SER A 626 6.35 -3.14 17.73
N THR A 627 6.34 -4.37 17.22
CA THR A 627 5.15 -5.20 16.94
C THR A 627 4.06 -4.55 16.07
N PHE A 628 4.39 -3.45 15.36
CA PHE A 628 3.43 -2.73 14.51
C PHE A 628 2.91 -3.63 13.37
N PRO A 629 1.64 -3.48 12.95
CA PRO A 629 1.06 -4.33 11.92
C PRO A 629 1.80 -4.25 10.58
N PHE A 630 2.19 -3.06 10.12
CA PHE A 630 2.91 -2.89 8.87
C PHE A 630 4.37 -2.52 9.12
N ILE A 631 5.31 -3.36 8.68
CA ILE A 631 6.74 -3.07 8.66
C ILE A 631 7.24 -3.34 7.23
N LYS A 632 7.89 -2.36 6.59
CA LYS A 632 8.52 -2.60 5.29
C LYS A 632 9.92 -2.00 5.20
N LEU A 633 10.85 -2.81 4.67
CA LEU A 633 12.22 -2.42 4.38
C LEU A 633 12.34 -1.93 2.93
N ILE A 634 12.83 -0.71 2.76
CA ILE A 634 13.24 -0.13 1.48
C ILE A 634 14.76 -0.28 1.40
N THR A 635 15.24 -1.36 0.78
CA THR A 635 16.67 -1.57 0.47
C THR A 635 16.98 -1.20 -0.99
N PRO A 636 18.12 -0.56 -1.28
CA PRO A 636 18.59 -0.34 -2.65
C PRO A 636 18.87 -1.66 -3.40
N ASP A 637 19.11 -2.77 -2.69
CA ASP A 637 19.42 -4.07 -3.31
C ASP A 637 18.22 -4.62 -4.12
N ASN A 638 16.99 -4.28 -3.71
CA ASN A 638 15.76 -4.62 -4.44
C ASN A 638 15.45 -3.67 -5.61
N MET A 639 16.30 -2.65 -5.85
CA MET A 639 16.12 -1.63 -6.89
C MET A 639 17.31 -1.54 -7.86
N ILE A 640 18.14 -2.59 -7.91
CA ILE A 640 19.28 -2.66 -8.83
C ILE A 640 18.78 -2.62 -10.28
N GLY A 641 19.35 -1.73 -11.09
CA GLY A 641 18.97 -1.54 -12.50
C GLY A 641 17.68 -0.73 -12.72
N PHE A 642 17.00 -0.25 -11.67
CA PHE A 642 15.82 0.60 -11.83
C PHE A 642 16.22 2.01 -12.30
N SER A 643 15.45 2.54 -13.25
CA SER A 643 15.46 3.98 -13.56
C SER A 643 14.96 4.82 -12.38
N GLU A 644 15.31 6.11 -12.35
CA GLU A 644 14.88 7.04 -11.29
C GLU A 644 13.36 7.01 -11.08
N ASN A 645 12.57 7.01 -12.17
CA ASN A 645 11.11 6.94 -12.11
C ASN A 645 10.61 5.61 -11.51
N GLN A 646 11.24 4.48 -11.83
CA GLN A 646 10.89 3.18 -11.22
C GLN A 646 11.23 3.15 -9.71
N LYS A 647 12.37 3.74 -9.29
CA LYS A 647 12.69 3.92 -7.87
C LYS A 647 11.61 4.76 -7.17
N ILE A 648 11.24 5.91 -7.75
CA ILE A 648 10.20 6.81 -7.21
C ILE A 648 8.86 6.09 -7.09
N GLN A 649 8.43 5.34 -8.10
CA GLN A 649 7.19 4.55 -8.07
C GLN A 649 7.22 3.47 -6.99
N SER A 650 8.35 2.76 -6.84
CA SER A 650 8.53 1.73 -5.81
C SER A 650 8.45 2.32 -4.40
N ILE A 651 9.19 3.40 -4.12
CA ILE A 651 9.15 4.10 -2.83
C ILE A 651 7.75 4.65 -2.56
N SER A 652 7.14 5.34 -3.54
CA SER A 652 5.80 5.92 -3.41
C SER A 652 4.73 4.86 -3.14
N LYS A 653 4.86 3.66 -3.73
CA LYS A 653 3.98 2.53 -3.44
C LYS A 653 4.10 2.08 -1.98
N VAL A 654 5.32 1.93 -1.45
CA VAL A 654 5.52 1.52 -0.04
C VAL A 654 4.90 2.53 0.94
N PHE A 655 5.06 3.83 0.69
CA PHE A 655 4.39 4.87 1.48
C PHE A 655 2.86 4.85 1.29
N ALA A 656 2.35 4.64 0.07
CA ALA A 656 0.91 4.53 -0.17
C ALA A 656 0.28 3.31 0.52
N ASP A 657 1.02 2.20 0.61
CA ASP A 657 0.62 1.00 1.34
C ASP A 657 0.70 1.21 2.86
N SER A 658 1.71 1.90 3.39
CA SER A 658 1.79 2.22 4.82
C SER A 658 0.60 3.07 5.31
N TYR A 659 0.08 3.99 4.48
CA TYR A 659 -1.12 4.78 4.78
C TYR A 659 -2.44 3.99 4.84
N LYS A 660 -2.43 2.68 4.58
CA LYS A 660 -3.61 1.82 4.78
C LYS A 660 -3.68 1.30 6.21
N SER A 661 -2.54 1.00 6.81
CA SER A 661 -2.39 0.48 8.18
C SER A 661 -2.69 1.55 9.25
N PRO A 662 -3.25 1.20 10.42
CA PRO A 662 -3.37 2.13 11.55
C PRO A 662 -2.00 2.54 12.13
N MET A 663 -1.04 1.61 12.19
CA MET A 663 0.33 1.83 12.68
C MET A 663 1.32 1.21 11.68
N SER A 664 2.38 1.93 11.34
CA SER A 664 3.33 1.48 10.31
C SER A 664 4.77 1.91 10.61
N VAL A 665 5.74 1.06 10.29
CA VAL A 665 7.18 1.38 10.25
C VAL A 665 7.70 1.21 8.82
N ILE A 666 8.38 2.23 8.29
CA ILE A 666 9.19 2.11 7.08
C ILE A 666 10.66 2.23 7.47
N VAL A 667 11.46 1.22 7.15
CA VAL A 667 12.92 1.29 7.29
C VAL A 667 13.52 1.61 5.92
N ILE A 668 14.18 2.76 5.79
CA ILE A 668 14.89 3.19 4.57
C ILE A 668 16.37 2.92 4.78
N ASP A 669 16.88 1.86 4.15
CA ASP A 669 18.29 1.52 4.28
C ASP A 669 19.15 2.32 3.30
N ASN A 670 20.28 2.81 3.80
CA ASN A 670 21.44 3.23 3.02
C ASN A 670 21.09 4.32 2.00
N ILE A 671 20.57 5.45 2.50
CA ILE A 671 20.09 6.58 1.69
C ILE A 671 21.14 7.04 0.66
N GLU A 672 22.44 7.00 0.99
CA GLU A 672 23.51 7.31 0.03
C GLU A 672 23.48 6.44 -1.23
N ARG A 673 23.12 5.15 -1.13
CA ARG A 673 22.96 4.26 -2.28
C ARG A 673 21.63 4.43 -2.99
N LEU A 674 20.55 4.67 -2.24
CA LEU A 674 19.22 4.86 -2.83
C LEU A 674 19.21 6.07 -3.79
N LEU A 675 19.92 7.14 -3.41
CA LEU A 675 20.13 8.37 -4.18
C LEU A 675 21.26 8.29 -5.23
N ASP A 676 21.92 7.13 -5.41
CA ASP A 676 23.10 6.96 -6.29
C ASP A 676 24.22 8.00 -6.03
N TRP A 677 24.41 8.39 -4.77
CA TRP A 677 25.35 9.46 -4.41
C TRP A 677 26.81 9.04 -4.62
N THR A 678 27.60 9.93 -5.22
CA THR A 678 29.03 9.74 -5.46
C THR A 678 29.87 10.95 -4.99
N PRO A 679 31.01 10.74 -4.32
CA PRO A 679 31.85 11.83 -3.80
C PRO A 679 32.70 12.54 -4.86
N VAL A 680 32.96 11.89 -6.01
CA VAL A 680 33.89 12.41 -7.04
C VAL A 680 33.13 13.32 -7.99
N GLY A 681 32.91 14.57 -7.54
CA GLY A 681 31.97 15.50 -8.15
C GLY A 681 30.54 15.09 -7.78
N PRO A 682 29.79 15.88 -6.98
CA PRO A 682 28.59 15.42 -6.31
C PRO A 682 27.44 15.12 -7.29
N ARG A 683 27.40 13.88 -7.81
CA ARG A 683 26.30 13.34 -8.62
C ARG A 683 25.43 12.48 -7.73
N PHE A 684 24.12 12.70 -7.82
CA PHE A 684 23.06 11.99 -7.13
C PHE A 684 21.75 12.14 -7.92
N SER A 685 20.79 11.25 -7.71
CA SER A 685 19.45 11.35 -8.29
C SER A 685 18.62 12.41 -7.57
N ASN A 686 18.55 13.61 -8.16
CA ASN A 686 17.72 14.69 -7.60
C ASN A 686 16.22 14.35 -7.65
N ALA A 687 15.76 13.59 -8.66
CA ALA A 687 14.35 13.20 -8.76
C ALA A 687 13.94 12.29 -7.59
N VAL A 688 14.79 11.33 -7.21
CA VAL A 688 14.57 10.48 -6.03
C VAL A 688 14.68 11.30 -4.74
N LEU A 689 15.66 12.22 -4.63
CA LEU A 689 15.82 13.12 -3.48
C LEU A 689 14.55 13.95 -3.21
N GLN A 690 14.05 14.68 -4.20
CA GLN A 690 12.86 15.52 -4.05
C GLN A 690 11.62 14.68 -3.72
N SER A 691 11.48 13.51 -4.35
CA SER A 691 10.38 12.58 -4.06
C SER A 691 10.45 12.08 -2.61
N LEU A 692 11.64 11.75 -2.12
CA LEU A 692 11.87 11.39 -0.72
C LEU A 692 11.46 12.56 0.19
N MET A 693 11.96 13.78 -0.04
CA MET A 693 11.61 14.96 0.76
C MET A 693 10.11 15.27 0.79
N VAL A 694 9.38 15.07 -0.31
CA VAL A 694 7.92 15.26 -0.38
C VAL A 694 7.17 14.15 0.36
N LEU A 695 7.54 12.88 0.16
CA LEU A 695 6.97 11.76 0.93
C LEU A 695 7.27 11.89 2.43
N MET A 696 8.42 12.49 2.76
CA MET A 696 8.81 12.82 4.12
C MET A 696 7.97 13.97 4.70
N ALA A 697 7.75 15.06 3.98
CA ALA A 697 6.87 16.15 4.46
C ALA A 697 5.37 15.79 4.52
N LYS A 698 4.96 14.64 3.94
CA LYS A 698 3.56 14.27 3.78
C LYS A 698 2.98 13.61 5.04
N ARG A 699 2.02 14.28 5.66
CA ARG A 699 1.29 13.77 6.83
C ARG A 699 0.40 12.56 6.47
N PRO A 700 0.35 11.51 7.31
CA PRO A 700 -0.58 10.39 7.11
C PRO A 700 -2.05 10.83 7.31
N PRO A 701 -3.03 10.06 6.79
CA PRO A 701 -4.45 10.32 7.04
C PRO A 701 -4.82 10.28 8.52
N LYS A 702 -5.90 10.97 8.91
CA LYS A 702 -6.39 11.01 10.30
C LYS A 702 -6.58 9.59 10.86
N GLY A 703 -6.13 9.37 12.10
CA GLY A 703 -6.23 8.08 12.79
C GLY A 703 -5.13 7.07 12.41
N ARG A 704 -4.17 7.42 11.57
CA ARG A 704 -3.04 6.55 11.19
C ARG A 704 -1.70 7.17 11.56
N ARG A 705 -0.75 6.33 11.96
CA ARG A 705 0.61 6.72 12.36
C ARG A 705 1.67 5.99 11.54
N LEU A 706 2.73 6.70 11.20
CA LEU A 706 3.84 6.24 10.40
C LEU A 706 5.15 6.65 11.07
N LEU A 707 5.94 5.66 11.47
CA LEU A 707 7.32 5.82 11.89
C LEU A 707 8.23 5.55 10.69
N VAL A 708 9.17 6.45 10.41
CA VAL A 708 10.21 6.23 9.40
C VAL A 708 11.56 6.12 10.10
N ILE A 709 12.35 5.09 9.75
CA ILE A 709 13.70 4.89 10.27
C ILE A 709 14.65 4.93 9.08
N ALA A 710 15.62 5.83 9.09
CA ALA A 710 16.60 5.98 8.02
C ALA A 710 17.98 5.48 8.46
N THR A 711 18.72 4.82 7.57
CA THR A 711 20.13 4.51 7.81
C THR A 711 21.03 5.28 6.84
N THR A 712 22.11 5.88 7.35
CA THR A 712 23.17 6.46 6.51
C THR A 712 24.55 6.25 7.10
N SER A 713 25.56 6.13 6.25
CA SER A 713 26.98 6.13 6.65
C SER A 713 27.64 7.50 6.50
N LEU A 714 26.97 8.47 5.87
CA LEU A 714 27.56 9.75 5.44
C LEU A 714 26.71 10.94 5.91
N ARG A 715 26.88 11.33 7.18
CA ARG A 715 26.15 12.48 7.74
C ARG A 715 26.38 13.83 7.01
N PRO A 716 27.61 14.18 6.53
CA PRO A 716 27.82 15.43 5.80
C PRO A 716 26.93 15.56 4.57
N MET A 717 26.74 14.47 3.82
CA MET A 717 25.90 14.43 2.63
C MET A 717 24.43 14.80 2.94
N LEU A 718 23.85 14.33 4.05
CA LEU A 718 22.48 14.72 4.43
C LEU A 718 22.37 16.23 4.69
N THR A 719 23.40 16.83 5.29
CA THR A 719 23.44 18.28 5.56
C THR A 719 23.59 19.08 4.26
N GLU A 720 24.44 18.62 3.33
CA GLU A 720 24.65 19.24 2.02
C GLU A 720 23.41 19.16 1.11
N LEU A 721 22.69 18.03 1.14
CA LEU A 721 21.47 17.82 0.34
C LEU A 721 20.20 18.48 0.92
N GLY A 722 20.30 19.17 2.06
CA GLY A 722 19.13 19.77 2.72
C GLY A 722 18.18 18.74 3.37
N LEU A 723 18.62 17.48 3.53
CA LEU A 723 17.94 16.44 4.30
C LEU A 723 18.18 16.65 5.81
N SER A 724 17.87 17.85 6.31
CA SER A 724 17.86 18.20 7.73
C SER A 724 16.52 17.91 8.41
N SER A 725 15.49 17.51 7.64
CA SER A 725 14.13 17.16 8.08
C SER A 725 14.03 15.81 8.81
N PHE A 726 14.94 15.54 9.73
CA PHE A 726 14.92 14.38 10.62
C PHE A 726 14.87 14.87 12.07
N ASP A 727 13.82 14.54 12.81
CA ASP A 727 13.60 15.05 14.18
C ASP A 727 14.63 14.50 15.16
N SER A 728 15.09 13.26 14.94
CA SER A 728 16.00 12.55 15.84
C SER A 728 17.14 11.86 15.09
N GLU A 729 18.32 11.83 15.70
CA GLU A 729 19.52 11.20 15.13
C GLU A 729 20.16 10.25 16.14
N LEU A 730 20.08 8.95 15.86
CA LEU A 730 20.63 7.88 16.68
C LEU A 730 22.08 7.56 16.26
N HIS A 731 23.03 7.99 17.07
CA HIS A 731 24.44 7.64 16.87
C HIS A 731 24.75 6.23 17.38
N VAL A 732 25.04 5.30 16.47
CA VAL A 732 25.53 3.95 16.81
C VAL A 732 27.07 3.96 16.78
N PRO A 733 27.77 4.04 17.94
CA PRO A 733 29.21 4.16 17.97
C PRO A 733 29.91 2.87 17.51
N PRO A 734 31.14 2.94 16.94
CA PRO A 734 31.98 1.76 16.79
C PRO A 734 32.43 1.22 18.15
N ILE A 735 32.89 -0.03 18.19
CA ILE A 735 33.47 -0.64 19.38
C ILE A 735 34.76 0.12 19.73
N THR A 736 34.75 0.81 20.87
CA THR A 736 35.86 1.64 21.36
C THR A 736 36.50 1.14 22.66
N ARG A 737 35.79 0.29 23.40
CA ARG A 737 36.23 -0.29 24.68
C ARG A 737 36.60 -1.76 24.50
N LEU A 738 37.60 -2.23 25.25
CA LEU A 738 38.01 -3.64 25.24
C LEU A 738 36.93 -4.55 25.79
N ARG A 739 36.19 -4.12 26.82
CA ARG A 739 35.01 -4.86 27.33
C ARG A 739 33.96 -5.13 26.26
N GLY A 740 33.70 -4.15 25.38
CA GLY A 740 32.76 -4.34 24.27
C GLY A 740 33.29 -5.32 23.22
N LEU A 741 34.60 -5.28 22.94
CA LEU A 741 35.26 -6.26 22.06
C LEU A 741 35.24 -7.68 22.66
N GLU A 742 35.52 -7.83 23.95
CA GLU A 742 35.43 -9.09 24.68
C GLU A 742 34.02 -9.67 24.63
N HIS A 743 32.99 -8.85 24.88
CA HIS A 743 31.60 -9.29 24.85
C HIS A 743 31.17 -9.76 23.44
N VAL A 744 31.63 -9.11 22.37
CA VAL A 744 31.38 -9.61 20.99
C VAL A 744 32.10 -10.93 20.71
N ILE A 745 33.34 -11.08 21.17
CA ILE A 745 34.11 -12.31 21.00
C ILE A 745 33.49 -13.48 21.78
N GLU A 746 32.90 -13.19 22.94
CA GLU A 746 32.12 -14.14 23.75
C GLU A 746 30.80 -14.52 23.07
N ALA A 747 30.01 -13.55 22.63
CA ALA A 747 28.71 -13.78 21.97
C ALA A 747 28.79 -14.55 20.64
N VAL A 748 29.95 -14.54 19.96
CA VAL A 748 30.17 -15.25 18.69
C VAL A 748 30.87 -16.61 18.91
N GLU A 749 31.14 -16.98 20.17
CA GLU A 749 31.78 -18.24 20.57
C GLU A 749 33.10 -18.55 19.83
N LEU A 750 33.92 -17.52 19.55
CA LEU A 750 35.17 -17.70 18.80
C LEU A 750 36.19 -18.60 19.52
N PHE A 751 36.20 -18.55 20.86
CA PHE A 751 37.13 -19.34 21.68
C PHE A 751 36.36 -20.32 22.56
N PRO A 752 36.45 -21.65 22.32
CA PRO A 752 35.77 -22.66 23.16
C PRO A 752 36.39 -22.81 24.55
N ARG A 753 37.51 -22.13 24.84
CA ARG A 753 38.20 -22.15 26.14
C ARG A 753 38.42 -20.72 26.64
N SER A 754 37.93 -20.44 27.84
CA SER A 754 38.10 -19.15 28.53
C SER A 754 39.58 -18.70 28.65
N LYS A 755 40.52 -19.65 28.79
CA LYS A 755 41.97 -19.37 28.83
C LYS A 755 42.50 -18.74 27.54
N ASP A 756 42.03 -19.19 26.38
CA ASP A 756 42.50 -18.71 25.09
C ASP A 756 41.92 -17.32 24.77
N ARG A 757 40.66 -17.07 25.19
CA ARG A 757 40.05 -15.74 25.20
C ARG A 757 40.84 -14.75 26.06
N ALA A 758 41.16 -15.13 27.31
CA ALA A 758 41.95 -14.30 28.21
C ALA A 758 43.36 -14.00 27.65
N ARG A 759 43.99 -14.98 26.98
CA ARG A 759 45.28 -14.79 26.30
C ARG A 759 45.18 -13.78 25.14
N ALA A 760 44.15 -13.89 24.30
CA ALA A 760 43.93 -12.95 23.19
C ALA A 760 43.69 -11.51 23.68
N ILE A 761 42.91 -11.34 24.76
CA ILE A 761 42.66 -10.04 25.38
C ILE A 761 43.94 -9.49 26.02
N ALA A 762 44.72 -10.32 26.71
CA ALA A 762 46.01 -9.92 27.27
C ALA A 762 47.00 -9.46 26.17
N MET A 763 47.01 -10.11 25.01
CA MET A 763 47.83 -9.68 23.86
C MET A 763 47.37 -8.33 23.30
N LEU A 764 46.05 -8.08 23.21
CA LEU A 764 45.51 -6.77 22.81
C LEU A 764 45.84 -5.67 23.84
N GLN A 765 45.82 -6.00 25.14
CA GLN A 765 46.25 -5.10 26.21
C GLN A 765 47.75 -4.76 26.15
N GLN A 766 48.59 -5.76 25.87
CA GLN A 766 50.03 -5.59 25.64
C GLN A 766 50.33 -4.79 24.36
N ALA A 767 49.48 -4.91 23.33
CA ALA A 767 49.63 -4.18 22.07
C ALA A 767 49.36 -2.66 22.17
N GLY A 768 48.88 -2.18 23.33
CA GLY A 768 48.70 -0.77 23.66
C GLY A 768 47.26 -0.27 23.70
N PHE A 769 46.27 -1.17 23.54
CA PHE A 769 44.87 -0.84 23.79
C PHE A 769 44.60 -1.03 25.29
N LYS A 770 44.13 0.01 26.00
CA LYS A 770 43.74 -0.09 27.42
C LYS A 770 42.42 0.65 27.64
N ASP A 771 41.57 0.12 28.52
CA ASP A 771 40.37 0.83 28.99
C ASP A 771 40.80 1.90 30.03
N GLY A 772 41.19 3.08 29.54
CA GLY A 772 41.58 4.22 30.37
C GLY A 772 41.81 5.48 29.52
N ASP A 773 41.49 6.66 30.07
CA ASP A 773 41.39 7.92 29.30
C ASP A 773 42.75 8.62 29.09
N VAL A 774 43.74 7.86 28.60
CA VAL A 774 45.14 8.32 28.44
C VAL A 774 45.51 8.39 26.96
N GLY A 775 45.33 9.58 26.39
CA GLY A 775 45.89 9.99 25.08
C GLY A 775 45.05 9.59 23.86
N GLU A 776 44.81 10.56 22.97
CA GLU A 776 43.98 10.40 21.76
C GLU A 776 44.51 9.37 20.74
N ASN A 777 45.75 8.89 20.88
CA ASN A 777 46.50 8.21 19.83
C ASN A 777 46.29 6.68 19.71
N ASN A 778 45.67 6.02 20.70
CA ASN A 778 45.57 4.55 20.76
C ASN A 778 44.14 4.01 21.03
N ARG A 779 43.12 4.79 20.69
CA ARG A 779 41.72 4.34 20.85
C ARG A 779 41.39 3.24 19.84
N LEU A 780 40.82 2.13 20.33
CA LEU A 780 40.20 1.09 19.50
C LEU A 780 39.03 1.73 18.73
N SER A 781 38.87 1.41 17.46
CA SER A 781 37.72 1.86 16.67
C SER A 781 37.43 0.84 15.58
N ILE A 782 36.50 -0.07 15.84
CA ILE A 782 36.13 -1.13 14.91
C ILE A 782 34.60 -1.30 14.82
N GLY A 783 34.08 -1.41 13.60
CA GLY A 783 32.66 -1.69 13.38
C GLY A 783 32.34 -3.17 13.51
N VAL A 784 31.23 -3.52 14.16
CA VAL A 784 30.81 -4.92 14.44
C VAL A 784 30.85 -5.79 13.19
N LYS A 785 30.27 -5.34 12.06
CA LYS A 785 30.27 -6.11 10.80
C LYS A 785 31.69 -6.41 10.27
N LYS A 786 32.65 -5.51 10.51
CA LYS A 786 34.06 -5.74 10.14
C LYS A 786 34.76 -6.67 11.14
N LEU A 787 34.45 -6.55 12.44
CA LEU A 787 34.91 -7.48 13.46
C LEU A 787 34.43 -8.90 13.19
N LEU A 788 33.13 -9.12 12.91
CA LEU A 788 32.57 -10.44 12.56
C LEU A 788 33.27 -11.06 11.34
N SER A 789 33.55 -10.26 10.30
CA SER A 789 34.36 -10.72 9.16
C SER A 789 35.78 -11.14 9.57
N ILE A 790 36.41 -10.47 10.53
CA ILE A 790 37.74 -10.85 11.05
C ILE A 790 37.65 -12.10 11.93
N VAL A 791 36.59 -12.23 12.73
CA VAL A 791 36.30 -13.41 13.57
C VAL A 791 36.13 -14.65 12.69
N GLU A 792 35.41 -14.57 11.58
CA GLU A 792 35.24 -15.71 10.66
C GLU A 792 36.53 -16.04 9.89
N MET A 793 37.29 -15.03 9.44
CA MET A 793 38.65 -15.24 8.89
C MET A 793 39.66 -15.77 9.91
N ALA A 794 39.38 -15.64 11.21
CA ALA A 794 40.19 -16.16 12.30
C ALA A 794 39.78 -17.61 12.67
N ARG A 795 38.50 -17.95 12.57
CA ARG A 795 37.97 -19.32 12.74
C ARG A 795 38.59 -20.31 11.73
N GLN A 796 38.98 -19.83 10.55
CA GLN A 796 39.69 -20.63 9.53
C GLN A 796 41.17 -20.90 9.87
N GLU A 797 41.80 -20.11 10.75
CA GLU A 797 43.22 -20.22 11.12
C GLU A 797 43.41 -20.05 12.65
N PRO A 798 43.12 -21.10 13.45
CA PRO A 798 43.04 -20.98 14.91
C PRO A 798 44.36 -20.64 15.61
N GLU A 799 45.51 -20.85 14.97
CA GLU A 799 46.83 -20.56 15.57
C GLU A 799 47.23 -19.06 15.47
N ALA A 800 46.69 -18.32 14.49
CA ALA A 800 47.08 -16.93 14.21
C ALA A 800 46.06 -15.87 14.67
N VAL A 801 45.00 -16.28 15.38
CA VAL A 801 43.84 -15.44 15.73
C VAL A 801 44.23 -14.14 16.45
N ALA A 802 45.02 -14.23 17.52
CA ALA A 802 45.39 -13.07 18.33
C ALA A 802 46.32 -12.10 17.57
N GLU A 803 47.21 -12.62 16.72
CA GLU A 803 48.08 -11.80 15.88
C GLU A 803 47.27 -11.08 14.79
N ARG A 804 46.33 -11.76 14.12
CA ARG A 804 45.41 -11.14 13.15
C ARG A 804 44.55 -10.06 13.78
N LEU A 805 43.93 -10.32 14.94
CA LEU A 805 43.14 -9.32 15.66
C LEU A 805 43.98 -8.07 15.95
N THR A 806 45.21 -8.24 16.43
CA THR A 806 46.14 -7.14 16.74
C THR A 806 46.63 -6.40 15.48
N LYS A 807 46.90 -7.12 14.40
CA LYS A 807 47.33 -6.58 13.10
C LYS A 807 46.21 -5.76 12.45
N PHE A 808 44.97 -6.21 12.51
CA PHE A 808 43.82 -5.49 11.93
C PHE A 808 43.34 -4.31 12.80
N THR A 809 43.43 -4.37 14.13
CA THR A 809 43.16 -3.19 14.97
C THR A 809 44.22 -2.11 14.77
N ARG A 810 45.50 -2.47 14.59
CA ARG A 810 46.54 -1.52 14.15
C ARG A 810 46.30 -0.99 12.74
N ALA A 811 46.01 -1.84 11.76
CA ALA A 811 45.75 -1.42 10.37
C ALA A 811 44.48 -0.55 10.21
N SER A 812 43.59 -0.54 11.21
CA SER A 812 42.43 0.36 11.25
C SER A 812 42.83 1.81 11.59
N ASN A 813 43.94 1.99 12.32
CA ASN A 813 44.58 3.29 12.55
C ASN A 813 45.73 3.48 11.56
N ILE A 814 45.39 3.77 10.29
CA ILE A 814 46.37 4.31 9.34
C ILE A 814 46.79 5.69 9.86
N MET A 815 47.92 5.76 10.55
CA MET A 815 48.52 7.03 10.98
C MET A 815 49.10 7.75 9.75
N SER A 816 48.26 8.50 9.04
CA SER A 816 48.73 9.60 8.20
C SER A 816 49.31 10.70 9.10
N LEU A 817 50.40 11.32 8.67
CA LEU A 817 50.91 12.52 9.30
C LEU A 817 49.94 13.67 8.99
N THR A 818 49.40 14.32 10.03
CA THR A 818 48.42 15.41 9.88
C THR A 818 48.95 16.78 10.35
N ASN A 819 50.06 16.79 11.08
CA ASN A 819 50.68 17.99 11.64
C ASN A 819 52.10 18.10 11.11
N TYR A 820 52.44 19.24 10.48
CA TYR A 820 53.73 19.47 9.83
C TYR A 820 54.41 20.71 10.39
N ALA A 821 55.72 20.64 10.61
CA ALA A 821 56.55 21.76 11.01
C ALA A 821 57.63 22.03 9.95
N ILE A 822 57.80 23.29 9.55
CA ILE A 822 58.71 23.71 8.47
C ILE A 822 59.73 24.69 9.06
N ALA A 823 61.00 24.28 9.13
CA ALA A 823 62.07 25.12 9.63
C ALA A 823 62.69 25.99 8.51
N GLY A 824 62.36 27.28 8.50
CA GLY A 824 62.88 28.25 7.55
C GLY A 824 62.14 28.31 6.21
N ILE A 825 61.68 29.50 5.83
CA ILE A 825 60.97 29.76 4.56
C ILE A 825 62.00 30.25 3.52
N GLY A 826 62.92 29.36 3.17
CA GLY A 826 63.90 29.58 2.09
C GLY A 826 63.35 29.21 0.71
N ASN A 827 64.26 29.09 -0.27
CA ASN A 827 63.99 28.83 -1.68
C ASN A 827 63.02 27.66 -1.99
N VAL A 828 62.96 26.65 -1.14
CA VAL A 828 62.07 25.47 -1.31
C VAL A 828 60.98 25.40 -0.24
N GLY A 829 61.32 25.76 1.02
CA GLY A 829 60.40 25.68 2.16
C GLY A 829 59.11 26.51 1.99
N ALA A 830 59.16 27.62 1.24
CA ALA A 830 57.97 28.39 0.88
C ALA A 830 56.95 27.57 0.06
N PHE A 831 57.41 26.88 -0.98
CA PHE A 831 56.54 26.07 -1.85
C PHE A 831 55.99 24.82 -1.14
N VAL A 832 56.78 24.20 -0.25
CA VAL A 832 56.30 23.12 0.63
C VAL A 832 55.17 23.62 1.55
N ALA A 833 55.31 24.82 2.13
CA ALA A 833 54.29 25.42 2.97
C ALA A 833 53.00 25.71 2.19
N GLU A 834 53.09 26.30 1.00
CA GLU A 834 51.93 26.57 0.14
C GLU A 834 51.16 25.29 -0.22
N GLU A 835 51.84 24.21 -0.63
CA GLU A 835 51.15 22.97 -1.03
C GLU A 835 50.56 22.22 0.17
N LEU A 836 51.22 22.22 1.34
CA LEU A 836 50.63 21.65 2.57
C LEU A 836 49.42 22.46 3.07
N LEU A 837 49.37 23.78 2.84
CA LEU A 837 48.19 24.61 3.12
C LEU A 837 47.05 24.36 2.13
N ASN A 838 47.35 24.13 0.85
CA ASN A 838 46.35 23.66 -0.13
C ASN A 838 45.75 22.31 0.32
N LEU A 839 46.58 21.38 0.80
CA LEU A 839 46.11 20.10 1.33
C LEU A 839 45.35 20.25 2.67
N LYS A 840 45.62 21.28 3.47
CA LYS A 840 44.83 21.64 4.66
C LYS A 840 43.41 22.08 4.30
N GLN A 841 43.21 22.84 3.21
CA GLN A 841 41.88 23.17 2.70
C GLN A 841 41.08 21.92 2.27
N SER A 842 41.76 20.89 1.75
CA SER A 842 41.15 19.60 1.41
C SER A 842 40.89 18.67 2.62
N GLY A 843 41.19 19.09 3.85
CA GLY A 843 41.03 18.30 5.08
C GLY A 843 42.06 17.18 5.29
N LYS A 844 43.05 17.02 4.39
CA LYS A 844 44.11 16.00 4.51
C LYS A 844 45.21 16.36 5.52
N VAL A 845 45.42 17.67 5.73
CA VAL A 845 46.36 18.21 6.71
C VAL A 845 45.57 18.96 7.78
N LYS A 846 45.89 18.74 9.06
CA LYS A 846 45.25 19.42 10.20
C LYS A 846 45.99 20.70 10.56
N ASP A 847 47.31 20.64 10.65
CA ASP A 847 48.15 21.77 11.06
C ASP A 847 49.44 21.91 10.25
N VAL A 848 49.80 23.16 9.98
CA VAL A 848 51.07 23.56 9.36
C VAL A 848 51.67 24.66 10.25
N VAL A 849 52.86 24.40 10.78
CA VAL A 849 53.60 25.30 11.66
C VAL A 849 54.91 25.71 10.99
N ILE A 850 55.20 27.00 10.98
CA ILE A 850 56.41 27.60 10.44
C ILE A 850 57.33 27.94 11.61
N LEU A 851 58.54 27.40 11.62
CA LEU A 851 59.57 27.73 12.60
C LEU A 851 60.49 28.81 12.01
N SER A 852 60.52 29.99 12.64
CA SER A 852 61.30 31.15 12.19
C SER A 852 62.32 31.59 13.25
N ARG A 853 63.54 31.93 12.83
CA ARG A 853 64.61 32.47 13.70
C ARG A 853 64.33 33.89 14.23
N SER A 854 63.36 34.58 13.65
CA SER A 854 63.02 35.95 14.03
C SER A 854 61.54 36.24 13.74
N ALA A 855 60.91 37.05 14.59
CA ALA A 855 59.55 37.57 14.39
C ALA A 855 59.50 38.76 13.40
N THR A 856 60.53 38.95 12.57
CA THR A 856 60.62 40.07 11.62
C THR A 856 59.66 39.93 10.44
N LYS A 857 59.21 41.11 9.95
CA LYS A 857 58.24 41.33 8.85
C LYS A 857 58.71 40.80 7.49
N ASN A 858 58.85 39.49 7.37
CA ASN A 858 59.11 38.83 6.09
C ASN A 858 57.77 38.55 5.40
N LYS A 859 57.49 39.29 4.32
CA LYS A 859 56.25 39.22 3.53
C LYS A 859 55.86 37.81 3.08
N ALA A 860 56.83 36.91 2.88
CA ALA A 860 56.55 35.51 2.54
C ALA A 860 55.90 34.75 3.71
N VAL A 861 56.31 35.04 4.94
CA VAL A 861 55.72 34.46 6.17
C VAL A 861 54.32 35.01 6.38
N GLU A 862 54.15 36.33 6.22
CA GLU A 862 52.84 37.01 6.34
C GLU A 862 51.81 36.44 5.36
N LYS A 863 52.21 36.17 4.11
CA LYS A 863 51.38 35.51 3.08
C LYS A 863 50.96 34.08 3.48
N LEU A 864 51.84 33.31 4.12
CA LEU A 864 51.52 31.94 4.56
C LEU A 864 50.62 31.93 5.80
N VAL A 865 50.76 32.93 6.69
CA VAL A 865 49.87 33.10 7.85
C VAL A 865 48.44 33.44 7.41
N THR A 866 48.26 34.35 6.44
CA THR A 866 46.92 34.64 5.90
C THR A 866 46.29 33.45 5.17
N GLN A 867 47.09 32.48 4.72
CA GLN A 867 46.64 31.20 4.16
C GLN A 867 46.40 30.10 5.22
N GLY A 868 46.57 30.40 6.52
CA GLY A 868 46.19 29.50 7.63
C GLY A 868 47.34 28.70 8.26
N ALA A 869 48.59 29.10 8.06
CA ALA A 869 49.74 28.58 8.81
C ALA A 869 49.89 29.25 10.19
N ARG A 870 50.37 28.49 11.17
CA ARG A 870 50.81 29.02 12.48
C ARG A 870 52.31 29.31 12.43
N VAL A 871 52.79 30.34 13.12
CA VAL A 871 54.23 30.64 13.24
C VAL A 871 54.68 30.44 14.68
N ALA A 872 55.81 29.77 14.87
CA ALA A 872 56.53 29.69 16.14
C ALA A 872 57.93 30.28 15.95
N THR A 873 58.35 31.14 16.88
CA THR A 873 59.71 31.68 16.88
C THR A 873 60.63 30.67 17.57
N VAL A 874 61.66 30.20 16.87
CA VAL A 874 62.64 29.22 17.37
C VAL A 874 64.02 29.69 16.96
N ASP A 875 64.90 29.92 17.93
CA ASP A 875 66.31 30.21 17.64
C ASP A 875 67.08 28.89 17.43
N TYR A 876 67.74 28.77 16.28
CA TYR A 876 68.57 27.61 15.92
C TYR A 876 69.81 28.08 15.16
N SER A 877 70.94 28.14 15.86
CA SER A 877 72.22 28.67 15.36
C SER A 877 72.90 27.77 14.34
N SER A 878 72.70 26.46 14.40
CA SER A 878 73.23 25.46 13.46
C SER A 878 72.17 24.43 13.03
N GLN A 879 72.50 23.59 12.04
CA GLN A 879 71.65 22.48 11.60
C GLN A 879 71.63 21.35 12.65
N ASP A 880 72.75 21.11 13.33
CA ASP A 880 72.86 20.11 14.41
C ASP A 880 72.01 20.48 15.65
N ALA A 881 71.91 21.78 15.96
CA ALA A 881 71.01 22.28 16.99
C ALA A 881 69.53 22.02 16.64
N LEU A 882 69.16 22.15 15.36
CA LEU A 882 67.82 21.82 14.87
C LEU A 882 67.54 20.32 14.92
N ASN A 883 68.51 19.48 14.54
CA ASN A 883 68.39 18.02 14.62
C ASN A 883 68.17 17.56 16.09
N SER A 884 69.02 18.04 17.01
CA SER A 884 68.93 17.73 18.44
C SER A 884 67.61 18.22 19.07
N GLY A 885 67.19 19.45 18.73
CA GLY A 885 65.90 19.99 19.18
C GLY A 885 64.69 19.23 18.62
N SER A 886 64.79 18.72 17.39
CA SER A 886 63.73 17.91 16.76
C SER A 886 63.58 16.53 17.41
N GLN A 887 64.70 15.91 17.80
CA GLN A 887 64.72 14.68 18.60
C GLN A 887 64.03 14.92 19.95
N ALA A 888 64.42 15.97 20.68
CA ALA A 888 63.81 16.33 21.97
C ALA A 888 62.31 16.69 21.86
N ALA A 889 61.88 17.25 20.72
CA ALA A 889 60.47 17.55 20.43
C ALA A 889 59.64 16.32 19.99
N GLY A 890 60.23 15.12 19.89
CA GLY A 890 59.52 13.89 19.51
C GLY A 890 59.09 13.83 18.04
N VAL A 891 59.86 14.44 17.14
CA VAL A 891 59.58 14.41 15.68
C VAL A 891 59.63 12.98 15.15
N ARG A 892 58.54 12.54 14.49
CA ARG A 892 58.38 11.15 13.99
C ARG A 892 59.04 10.86 12.65
N LEU A 893 59.26 11.90 11.85
CA LEU A 893 59.93 11.86 10.56
C LEU A 893 60.56 13.25 10.30
N PHE A 894 61.86 13.28 10.05
CA PHE A 894 62.60 14.49 9.72
C PHE A 894 62.87 14.54 8.20
N VAL A 895 62.65 15.70 7.58
CA VAL A 895 62.95 15.91 6.16
C VAL A 895 64.02 17.00 6.08
N PRO A 896 65.30 16.65 5.84
CA PRO A 896 66.33 17.67 5.67
C PRO A 896 66.04 18.49 4.41
N SER A 897 66.45 19.77 4.41
CA SER A 897 66.32 20.66 3.25
C SER A 897 67.34 20.37 2.13
N GLU A 898 67.89 19.15 2.10
CA GLU A 898 69.02 18.76 1.28
C GLU A 898 68.54 17.95 0.08
N PHE A 899 68.45 18.67 -1.03
CA PHE A 899 68.04 18.20 -2.35
C PHE A 899 69.28 18.17 -3.24
N GLY A 900 69.64 17.03 -3.85
CA GLY A 900 70.90 16.88 -4.58
C GLY A 900 71.29 15.48 -5.09
N ILE A 901 72.60 15.25 -5.21
CA ILE A 901 73.25 14.08 -5.85
C ILE A 901 73.46 12.94 -4.84
N PRO A 902 73.24 11.66 -5.21
CA PRO A 902 73.34 10.51 -4.31
C PRO A 902 74.76 9.97 -3.97
N ASN A 903 75.85 10.64 -4.38
CA ASN A 903 77.21 10.08 -4.23
C ASN A 903 77.77 10.21 -2.80
N ASP A 904 78.23 9.09 -2.22
CA ASP A 904 78.73 8.97 -0.82
C ASP A 904 80.10 9.63 -0.54
N THR A 905 80.74 10.29 -1.51
CA THR A 905 82.03 10.98 -1.29
C THR A 905 82.20 12.27 -2.10
N PRO A 906 82.16 13.45 -1.46
CA PRO A 906 82.74 14.67 -1.99
C PRO A 906 84.22 14.77 -1.61
N LYS A 907 85.14 14.87 -2.57
CA LYS A 907 86.58 15.15 -2.32
C LYS A 907 86.85 16.63 -1.98
N GLY A 908 86.01 17.22 -1.13
CA GLY A 908 86.05 18.64 -0.73
C GLY A 908 84.97 19.51 -1.38
N GLY A 909 85.02 20.82 -1.10
CA GLY A 909 84.11 21.84 -1.65
C GLY A 909 82.91 22.21 -0.74
N PRO A 910 82.09 23.20 -1.15
CA PRO A 910 80.99 23.75 -0.34
C PRO A 910 79.85 22.78 -0.02
N LEU A 911 79.81 21.60 -0.65
CA LEU A 911 78.81 20.55 -0.38
C LEU A 911 79.19 19.60 0.77
N LEU A 912 80.42 19.65 1.30
CA LEU A 912 80.88 18.71 2.34
C LEU A 912 80.08 18.81 3.66
N LYS A 913 79.66 20.03 4.05
CA LYS A 913 78.88 20.27 5.29
C LYS A 913 77.49 19.63 5.29
N LYS A 914 76.93 19.40 4.09
CA LYS A 914 75.62 18.76 3.89
C LYS A 914 75.69 17.26 4.20
N TYR A 915 76.65 16.58 3.58
CA TYR A 915 76.91 15.16 3.82
C TYR A 915 77.14 14.82 5.32
N GLN A 916 77.84 15.68 6.06
CA GLN A 916 78.05 15.51 7.50
C GLN A 916 76.74 15.54 8.32
N ALA A 917 75.73 16.30 7.90
CA ALA A 917 74.43 16.36 8.57
C ALA A 917 73.63 15.05 8.44
N HIS A 918 73.82 14.28 7.36
CA HIS A 918 73.17 12.97 7.19
C HIS A 918 73.68 11.92 8.18
N GLY A 919 74.99 11.92 8.47
CA GLY A 919 75.57 11.04 9.50
C GLY A 919 74.99 11.35 10.89
N ALA A 920 74.98 12.63 11.26
CA ALA A 920 74.45 13.09 12.54
C ALA A 920 72.97 12.70 12.78
N LEU A 921 72.13 12.64 11.73
CA LEU A 921 70.74 12.17 11.87
C LEU A 921 70.64 10.68 12.20
N LYS A 922 71.54 9.82 11.68
CA LYS A 922 71.62 8.40 12.05
C LYS A 922 72.11 8.23 13.48
N ASP A 923 73.15 8.98 13.86
CA ASP A 923 73.75 8.90 15.21
C ASP A 923 72.78 9.37 16.31
N LEU A 924 71.89 10.31 15.99
CA LEU A 924 70.78 10.76 16.85
C LEU A 924 69.55 9.82 16.81
N GLY A 925 69.54 8.78 15.98
CA GLY A 925 68.40 7.86 15.85
C GLY A 925 67.09 8.52 15.39
N LEU A 926 67.17 9.69 14.73
CA LEU A 926 66.01 10.46 14.28
C LEU A 926 65.58 9.99 12.88
N PRO A 927 64.41 9.34 12.70
CA PRO A 927 64.03 8.78 11.40
C PRO A 927 63.87 9.88 10.36
N TYR A 928 64.50 9.72 9.20
CA TYR A 928 64.45 10.71 8.12
C TYR A 928 63.97 10.11 6.79
N VAL A 929 63.64 10.99 5.84
CA VAL A 929 63.50 10.65 4.41
C VAL A 929 64.36 11.60 3.58
N LEU A 930 65.23 11.06 2.71
CA LEU A 930 66.04 11.86 1.78
C LEU A 930 65.34 12.02 0.44
N VAL A 931 65.56 13.15 -0.22
CA VAL A 931 64.99 13.43 -1.55
C VAL A 931 66.10 13.88 -2.49
N TYR A 932 66.45 13.03 -3.45
CA TYR A 932 67.41 13.34 -4.49
C TYR A 932 66.69 13.73 -5.78
N ASN A 933 67.16 14.77 -6.46
CA ASN A 933 66.49 15.34 -7.62
C ASN A 933 67.47 15.98 -8.60
N GLY A 934 66.99 16.15 -9.84
CA GLY A 934 67.68 16.86 -10.91
C GLY A 934 67.91 18.35 -10.66
N ALA A 935 68.58 18.99 -11.61
CA ALA A 935 68.79 20.43 -11.66
C ALA A 935 67.46 21.21 -11.56
N PHE A 936 67.42 22.23 -10.71
CA PHE A 936 66.25 23.10 -10.59
C PHE A 936 66.11 24.00 -11.82
N THR A 937 65.18 23.64 -12.72
CA THR A 937 64.94 24.34 -14.00
C THR A 937 64.76 25.85 -13.81
N ASP A 938 64.02 26.24 -12.77
CA ASP A 938 63.67 27.63 -12.45
C ASP A 938 64.75 28.38 -11.63
N PHE A 939 65.95 27.83 -11.53
CA PHE A 939 67.14 28.44 -10.92
C PHE A 939 68.36 28.41 -11.85
N ILE A 940 68.51 27.34 -12.63
CA ILE A 940 69.78 27.02 -13.28
C ILE A 940 70.03 27.76 -14.60
N PHE A 941 68.97 28.14 -15.32
CA PHE A 941 69.05 29.03 -16.47
C PHE A 941 69.14 30.49 -16.01
N SER A 942 70.33 30.87 -15.53
CA SER A 942 70.62 32.23 -15.07
C SER A 942 72.03 32.71 -15.49
N PRO A 943 72.21 34.03 -15.70
CA PRO A 943 73.49 34.59 -16.15
C PRO A 943 74.73 34.22 -15.29
N PRO A 944 74.67 34.15 -13.94
CA PRO A 944 75.83 33.77 -13.13
C PRO A 944 76.34 32.34 -13.36
N LEU A 945 75.54 31.47 -13.98
CA LEU A 945 75.90 30.09 -14.32
C LEU A 945 76.30 29.91 -15.79
N GLY A 946 76.38 31.01 -16.56
CA GLY A 946 76.67 30.98 -18.00
C GLY A 946 75.51 30.49 -18.86
N LEU A 947 74.34 30.21 -18.27
CA LEU A 947 73.16 29.64 -18.94
C LEU A 947 72.10 30.74 -19.21
N ASP A 948 72.48 31.79 -19.95
CA ASP A 948 71.64 32.96 -20.20
C ASP A 948 70.88 32.92 -21.54
N ILE A 949 69.80 32.16 -21.53
CA ILE A 949 68.86 32.08 -22.66
C ILE A 949 68.22 33.45 -22.97
N GLY A 950 68.17 34.38 -21.99
CA GLY A 950 67.58 35.72 -22.16
C GLY A 950 68.41 36.66 -23.04
N SER A 951 69.75 36.63 -22.91
CA SER A 951 70.66 37.37 -23.81
C SER A 951 71.04 36.60 -25.08
N GLY A 952 70.60 35.36 -25.22
CA GLY A 952 70.85 34.51 -26.38
C GLY A 952 72.20 33.78 -26.36
N LYS A 953 72.87 33.70 -25.20
CA LYS A 953 74.17 33.05 -25.03
C LYS A 953 74.11 31.94 -23.99
N ILE A 954 74.57 30.75 -24.34
CA ILE A 954 74.56 29.59 -23.45
C ILE A 954 75.93 28.93 -23.41
N SER A 955 76.48 28.75 -22.21
CA SER A 955 77.76 28.09 -21.98
C SER A 955 77.58 26.86 -21.09
N TYR A 956 78.16 25.73 -21.52
CA TYR A 956 78.16 24.49 -20.76
C TYR A 956 79.44 23.68 -20.98
N GLY A 957 79.70 22.77 -20.03
CA GLY A 957 80.90 21.94 -20.02
C GLY A 957 80.90 20.81 -21.06
N ALA A 958 82.11 20.46 -21.52
CA ALA A 958 82.40 19.38 -22.47
C ALA A 958 81.62 19.51 -23.79
N ASP A 959 81.02 18.41 -24.26
CA ASP A 959 80.35 18.32 -25.56
C ASP A 959 78.83 18.61 -25.50
N GLY A 960 78.27 18.75 -24.30
CA GLY A 960 76.83 18.98 -24.08
C GLY A 960 75.89 17.81 -24.38
N ASN A 961 76.41 16.60 -24.63
CA ASN A 961 75.59 15.44 -24.99
C ASN A 961 75.12 14.61 -23.79
N ALA A 962 75.77 14.72 -22.63
CA ALA A 962 75.35 14.04 -21.41
C ALA A 962 73.90 14.44 -21.04
N PRO A 963 72.99 13.47 -20.82
CA PRO A 963 71.63 13.78 -20.39
C PRO A 963 71.64 14.19 -18.92
N VAL A 964 70.87 15.25 -18.59
CA VAL A 964 70.70 15.76 -17.23
C VAL A 964 69.22 15.70 -16.87
N SER A 965 68.89 15.31 -15.63
CA SER A 965 67.52 15.48 -15.13
C SER A 965 67.29 16.92 -14.69
N PHE A 966 66.19 17.49 -15.13
CA PHE A 966 65.70 18.81 -14.73
C PHE A 966 64.33 18.67 -14.07
N THR A 967 64.10 19.40 -12.98
CA THR A 967 62.80 19.38 -12.26
C THR A 967 62.59 20.72 -11.57
N SER A 968 61.42 21.35 -11.74
CA SER A 968 61.17 22.63 -11.08
C SER A 968 61.07 22.48 -9.56
N ARG A 969 61.45 23.52 -8.82
CA ARG A 969 61.27 23.55 -7.35
C ARG A 969 59.83 23.24 -6.96
N ARG A 970 58.86 23.76 -7.72
CA ARG A 970 57.44 23.54 -7.46
C ARG A 970 57.06 22.06 -7.63
N ASP A 971 57.46 21.41 -8.72
CA ASP A 971 57.09 20.01 -8.98
C ASP A 971 57.70 19.06 -7.95
N VAL A 972 58.94 19.32 -7.52
CA VAL A 972 59.59 18.63 -6.38
C VAL A 972 58.75 18.77 -5.11
N THR A 973 58.31 19.98 -4.75
CA THR A 973 57.51 20.18 -3.54
C THR A 973 56.11 19.57 -3.61
N ARG A 974 55.49 19.50 -4.79
CA ARG A 974 54.20 18.82 -4.98
C ARG A 974 54.33 17.31 -4.79
N PHE A 975 55.37 16.70 -5.36
CA PHE A 975 55.65 15.28 -5.16
C PHE A 975 55.91 14.97 -3.68
N LEU A 976 56.74 15.78 -3.02
CA LEU A 976 57.04 15.63 -1.59
C LEU A 976 55.78 15.76 -0.72
N ALA A 977 54.95 16.78 -0.95
CA ALA A 977 53.70 16.99 -0.21
C ALA A 977 52.69 15.85 -0.45
N HIS A 978 52.62 15.31 -1.68
CA HIS A 978 51.83 14.12 -1.98
C HIS A 978 52.34 12.92 -1.17
N VAL A 979 53.61 12.55 -1.33
CA VAL A 979 54.19 11.35 -0.70
C VAL A 979 54.12 11.39 0.83
N LEU A 980 54.36 12.55 1.46
CA LEU A 980 54.25 12.73 2.91
C LEU A 980 52.81 12.62 3.44
N THR A 981 51.79 12.83 2.59
CA THR A 981 50.37 12.75 2.98
C THR A 981 49.67 11.47 2.54
N THR A 982 50.20 10.73 1.56
CA THR A 982 49.57 9.51 1.02
C THR A 982 50.25 8.21 1.43
N LEU A 983 51.56 8.20 1.69
CA LEU A 983 52.28 6.97 2.09
C LEU A 983 52.27 6.77 3.62
N PRO A 984 52.21 5.51 4.09
CA PRO A 984 52.35 5.20 5.50
C PRO A 984 53.79 5.48 5.97
N LEU A 985 53.92 5.90 7.23
CA LEU A 985 55.20 6.28 7.86
C LEU A 985 56.30 5.20 7.70
N GLU A 986 55.93 3.92 7.77
CA GLU A 986 56.84 2.77 7.59
C GLU A 986 57.56 2.74 6.23
N LYS A 987 56.96 3.31 5.18
CA LYS A 987 57.58 3.40 3.83
C LYS A 987 58.46 4.63 3.64
N LEU A 988 58.40 5.59 4.58
CA LEU A 988 59.12 6.86 4.52
C LEU A 988 60.37 6.85 5.40
N GLN A 989 60.31 6.21 6.57
CA GLN A 989 61.42 6.18 7.52
C GLN A 989 62.67 5.49 6.95
N TRP A 990 63.82 6.14 7.11
CA TRP A 990 65.14 5.67 6.69
C TRP A 990 65.27 5.42 5.17
N ASN A 991 64.38 6.02 4.38
CA ASN A 991 64.27 5.78 2.96
C ASN A 991 64.80 6.97 2.13
N THR A 992 65.16 6.68 0.88
CA THR A 992 65.69 7.64 -0.09
C THR A 992 64.79 7.67 -1.31
N LEU A 993 64.25 8.85 -1.63
CA LEU A 993 63.37 9.08 -2.76
C LEU A 993 64.13 9.81 -3.87
N ARG A 994 64.39 9.13 -4.99
CA ARG A 994 65.01 9.75 -6.17
C ARG A 994 63.93 10.15 -7.16
N ILE A 995 63.75 11.45 -7.38
CA ILE A 995 62.71 12.00 -8.25
C ILE A 995 63.33 12.72 -9.44
N GLU A 996 62.83 12.42 -10.64
CA GLU A 996 63.40 12.95 -11.87
C GLU A 996 62.29 13.40 -12.81
N GLY A 997 62.40 14.63 -13.29
CA GLY A 997 61.49 15.21 -14.27
C GLY A 997 61.95 14.94 -15.69
N ASP A 998 62.25 16.00 -16.41
CA ASP A 998 62.65 15.95 -17.82
C ASP A 998 64.12 15.53 -17.94
N ARG A 999 64.42 14.53 -18.78
CA ARG A 999 65.77 13.94 -18.94
C ARG A 999 66.33 14.31 -20.30
N VAL A 1000 67.08 15.41 -20.38
CA VAL A 1000 67.49 16.03 -21.66
C VAL A 1000 68.95 16.51 -21.57
N SER A 1001 69.68 16.47 -22.69
CA SER A 1001 71.03 17.04 -22.78
C SER A 1001 71.00 18.52 -23.16
N PHE A 1002 72.07 19.27 -22.88
CA PHE A 1002 72.13 20.70 -23.20
C PHE A 1002 72.00 20.96 -24.72
N ASN A 1003 72.60 20.12 -25.56
CA ASN A 1003 72.47 20.23 -27.02
C ASN A 1003 71.02 20.05 -27.50
N GLU A 1004 70.28 19.10 -26.92
CA GLU A 1004 68.87 18.87 -27.27
C GLU A 1004 67.96 19.97 -26.71
N ILE A 1005 68.28 20.57 -25.55
CA ILE A 1005 67.60 21.76 -25.03
C ILE A 1005 67.77 22.96 -25.98
N VAL A 1006 68.99 23.21 -26.47
CA VAL A 1006 69.25 24.26 -27.47
C VAL A 1006 68.42 24.00 -28.73
N ARG A 1007 68.47 22.77 -29.28
CA ARG A 1007 67.70 22.39 -30.46
C ARG A 1007 66.19 22.59 -30.29
N GLN A 1008 65.62 22.19 -29.16
CA GLN A 1008 64.20 22.39 -28.86
C GLN A 1008 63.83 23.87 -28.70
N TYR A 1009 64.72 24.68 -28.12
CA TYR A 1009 64.54 26.13 -28.00
C TYR A 1009 64.56 26.82 -29.37
N GLU A 1010 65.55 26.52 -30.21
CA GLU A 1010 65.63 27.06 -31.58
C GLU A 1010 64.40 26.65 -32.41
N ALA A 1011 63.96 25.40 -32.29
CA ALA A 1011 62.77 24.90 -32.99
C ALA A 1011 61.45 25.53 -32.51
N LYS A 1012 61.30 25.80 -31.21
CA LYS A 1012 60.07 26.41 -30.64
C LYS A 1012 60.01 27.93 -30.85
N THR A 1013 61.15 28.63 -30.82
CA THR A 1013 61.21 30.11 -30.82
C THR A 1013 61.68 30.74 -32.13
N GLY A 1014 62.34 29.97 -33.01
CA GLY A 1014 62.97 30.47 -34.23
C GLY A 1014 64.23 31.31 -34.01
N LYS A 1015 64.66 31.51 -32.75
CA LYS A 1015 65.88 32.26 -32.40
C LYS A 1015 67.06 31.31 -32.22
N LYS A 1016 68.19 31.62 -32.86
CA LYS A 1016 69.44 30.89 -32.65
C LYS A 1016 70.13 31.30 -31.35
N LEU A 1017 70.80 30.35 -30.70
CA LEU A 1017 71.61 30.59 -29.50
C LEU A 1017 73.11 30.52 -29.82
N GLU A 1018 73.90 31.42 -29.23
CA GLU A 1018 75.36 31.33 -29.28
C GLU A 1018 75.83 30.34 -28.21
N VAL A 1019 76.32 29.17 -28.63
CA VAL A 1019 76.81 28.11 -27.74
C VAL A 1019 78.31 28.26 -27.51
N GLN A 1020 78.73 28.34 -26.25
CA GLN A 1020 80.13 28.41 -25.83
C GLN A 1020 80.51 27.21 -24.95
N LEU A 1021 81.14 26.20 -25.55
CA LEU A 1021 81.61 25.00 -24.85
C LEU A 1021 82.86 25.32 -24.00
N ARG A 1022 82.89 24.83 -22.76
CA ARG A 1022 84.07 24.90 -21.88
C ARG A 1022 84.69 23.51 -21.73
N SER A 1023 86.01 23.37 -21.93
CA SER A 1023 86.67 22.07 -21.82
C SER A 1023 86.74 21.59 -20.36
N ILE A 1024 86.89 20.28 -20.15
CA ILE A 1024 87.08 19.69 -18.82
C ILE A 1024 88.34 20.29 -18.16
N GLU A 1025 89.40 20.47 -18.93
CA GLU A 1025 90.67 21.04 -18.49
C GLU A 1025 90.53 22.50 -18.04
N GLU A 1026 89.75 23.32 -18.77
CA GLU A 1026 89.42 24.70 -18.40
C GLU A 1026 88.59 24.78 -17.11
N LEU A 1027 87.65 23.85 -16.92
CA LEU A 1027 86.81 23.76 -15.73
C LEU A 1027 87.63 23.35 -14.51
N GLU A 1028 88.51 22.34 -14.64
CA GLU A 1028 89.43 21.94 -13.57
C GLU A 1028 90.45 23.04 -13.23
N ALA A 1029 90.96 23.78 -14.22
CA ALA A 1029 91.85 24.91 -14.00
C ALA A 1029 91.13 26.05 -13.25
N ALA A 1030 89.88 26.37 -13.62
CA ALA A 1030 89.07 27.36 -12.92
C ALA A 1030 88.82 26.97 -11.44
N LEU A 1031 88.55 25.69 -11.17
CA LEU A 1031 88.35 25.19 -9.80
C LEU A 1031 89.63 25.14 -8.96
N LYS A 1032 90.80 24.91 -9.58
CA LYS A 1032 92.10 25.06 -8.91
C LYS A 1032 92.39 26.52 -8.53
N ALA A 1033 91.97 27.48 -9.36
CA ALA A 1033 92.12 28.91 -9.10
C ALA A 1033 91.10 29.45 -8.08
N ASN A 1034 89.84 28.99 -8.14
CA ASN A 1034 88.79 29.33 -7.19
C ASN A 1034 87.93 28.10 -6.83
N PRO A 1035 88.24 27.41 -5.70
CA PRO A 1035 87.46 26.26 -5.22
C PRO A 1035 86.01 26.56 -4.81
N GLN A 1036 85.57 27.83 -4.84
CA GLN A 1036 84.20 28.26 -4.56
C GLN A 1036 83.44 28.68 -5.85
N ASP A 1037 84.02 28.51 -7.05
CA ASP A 1037 83.31 28.76 -8.31
C ASP A 1037 82.24 27.67 -8.58
N PHE A 1038 81.05 27.91 -8.04
CA PHE A 1038 79.89 27.04 -8.16
C PHE A 1038 79.46 26.78 -9.62
N SER A 1039 79.72 27.70 -10.54
CA SER A 1039 79.42 27.51 -11.97
C SER A 1039 80.33 26.44 -12.57
N SER A 1040 81.64 26.56 -12.37
CA SER A 1040 82.59 25.54 -12.85
C SER A 1040 82.43 24.20 -12.14
N VAL A 1041 81.99 24.16 -10.87
CA VAL A 1041 81.65 22.89 -10.17
C VAL A 1041 80.49 22.17 -10.86
N LEU A 1042 79.38 22.86 -11.16
CA LEU A 1042 78.22 22.26 -11.79
C LEU A 1042 78.52 21.76 -13.20
N HIS A 1043 79.17 22.61 -14.02
CA HIS A 1043 79.53 22.26 -15.39
C HIS A 1043 80.52 21.08 -15.47
N LEU A 1044 81.48 21.00 -14.54
CA LEU A 1044 82.37 19.84 -14.45
C LEU A 1044 81.63 18.57 -14.03
N THR A 1045 80.70 18.68 -13.07
CA THR A 1045 79.90 17.55 -12.57
C THR A 1045 79.03 16.95 -13.69
N TRP A 1046 78.41 17.79 -14.53
CA TRP A 1046 77.66 17.30 -15.70
C TRP A 1046 78.55 16.73 -16.80
N ALA A 1047 79.69 17.38 -17.07
CA ALA A 1047 80.68 16.91 -18.04
C ALA A 1047 81.29 15.55 -17.68
N GLN A 1048 81.47 15.25 -16.39
CA GLN A 1048 82.01 13.99 -15.89
C GLN A 1048 80.97 12.84 -15.83
N GLY A 1049 79.71 13.08 -16.23
CA GLY A 1049 78.67 12.05 -16.27
C GLY A 1049 77.94 11.81 -14.94
N ASP A 1050 78.30 12.52 -13.86
CA ASP A 1050 77.54 12.58 -12.60
C ASP A 1050 76.22 13.39 -12.73
N GLY A 1051 75.77 13.62 -13.97
CA GLY A 1051 74.60 14.40 -14.40
C GLY A 1051 73.23 13.80 -14.08
N VAL A 1052 73.02 13.30 -12.86
CA VAL A 1052 71.70 13.13 -12.21
C VAL A 1052 70.61 12.43 -13.05
N VAL A 1053 70.97 11.42 -13.85
CA VAL A 1053 70.01 10.49 -14.47
C VAL A 1053 70.18 9.11 -13.85
N GLY A 1054 69.15 8.62 -13.16
CA GLY A 1054 69.18 7.34 -12.46
C GLY A 1054 68.85 6.16 -13.35
N LYS A 1055 69.29 4.97 -12.93
CA LYS A 1055 68.73 3.74 -13.47
C LYS A 1055 67.21 3.74 -13.23
N PRO A 1056 66.37 3.24 -14.16
CA PRO A 1056 64.92 3.27 -14.00
C PRO A 1056 64.42 2.66 -12.67
N GLU A 1057 65.12 1.65 -12.16
CA GLU A 1057 64.86 0.96 -10.89
C GLU A 1057 65.07 1.84 -9.63
N GLU A 1058 65.92 2.87 -9.72
CA GLU A 1058 66.19 3.80 -8.61
C GLU A 1058 65.13 4.91 -8.53
N VAL A 1059 64.34 5.13 -9.59
CA VAL A 1059 63.44 6.28 -9.72
C VAL A 1059 62.12 6.06 -9.00
N SER A 1060 61.85 6.92 -8.02
CA SER A 1060 60.68 6.86 -7.14
C SER A 1060 59.40 7.46 -7.73
N ASN A 1061 59.42 7.97 -8.97
CA ASN A 1061 58.27 8.59 -9.64
C ASN A 1061 57.01 7.69 -9.63
N SER A 1062 57.17 6.37 -9.66
CA SER A 1062 56.08 5.38 -9.62
C SER A 1062 55.23 5.44 -8.35
N LEU A 1063 55.70 6.10 -7.28
CA LEU A 1063 54.91 6.36 -6.07
C LEU A 1063 53.75 7.34 -6.30
N TRP A 1064 53.80 8.15 -7.37
CA TRP A 1064 52.68 8.95 -7.84
C TRP A 1064 52.58 8.87 -9.37
N PRO A 1065 51.87 7.88 -9.93
CA PRO A 1065 51.80 7.65 -11.38
C PRO A 1065 51.21 8.80 -12.21
N GLU A 1066 50.43 9.69 -11.59
CA GLU A 1066 49.86 10.90 -12.20
C GLU A 1066 50.78 12.12 -12.10
N TRP A 1067 51.99 11.98 -11.51
CA TRP A 1067 52.95 13.08 -11.42
C TRP A 1067 53.52 13.41 -12.79
N ASN A 1068 53.05 14.51 -13.36
CA ASN A 1068 53.51 15.05 -14.65
C ASN A 1068 54.29 16.35 -14.42
N PRO A 1069 55.61 16.30 -14.15
CA PRO A 1069 56.44 17.48 -13.99
C PRO A 1069 56.59 18.23 -15.32
N LYS A 1070 56.69 19.54 -15.26
CA LYS A 1070 56.86 20.37 -16.46
C LYS A 1070 58.20 20.13 -17.15
N LYS A 1071 58.18 20.13 -18.48
CA LYS A 1071 59.39 20.01 -19.32
C LYS A 1071 60.27 21.26 -19.27
N VAL A 1072 61.56 21.11 -19.53
CA VAL A 1072 62.53 22.24 -19.53
C VAL A 1072 62.09 23.33 -20.51
N ILE A 1073 61.70 22.92 -21.72
CA ILE A 1073 61.29 23.82 -22.81
C ILE A 1073 60.09 24.72 -22.43
N GLU A 1074 59.21 24.27 -21.53
CA GLU A 1074 58.05 25.04 -21.04
C GLU A 1074 58.43 26.11 -20.00
N PHE A 1075 59.65 26.07 -19.46
CA PHE A 1075 60.18 27.10 -18.54
C PHE A 1075 61.04 28.12 -19.27
N ILE A 1076 61.90 27.68 -20.20
CA ILE A 1076 62.85 28.55 -20.90
C ILE A 1076 62.25 29.27 -22.11
N ALA A 1077 61.20 28.70 -22.69
CA ALA A 1077 60.40 29.29 -23.76
C ALA A 1077 58.92 29.03 -23.45
N PRO A 1078 58.33 29.68 -22.42
CA PRO A 1078 56.95 29.43 -22.00
C PRO A 1078 55.94 29.61 -23.14
#